data_AF-A0A7C6DBT6-F1
#
_entry.id   AF-A0A7C6DBT6-F1
#
_cell.length_a   1.000
_cell.length_b   1.000
_cell.length_c   1.000
_cell.angle_alpha   90.00
_cell.angle_beta   90.00
_cell.angle_gamma   90.00
#
_symmetry.space_group_name_H-M   'P 1'
#
loop_
_entity.id
_entity.type
_entity.pdbx_description
1 polymer ?
#
loop_
_entity_poly.entity_id
_entity_poly.type
_entity_poly.pdbx_seq_one_letter_code
_entity_poly.pdbx_strand_id
1 'polypeptide(L)'
;MRKYLMLCTSLLLIVLLTVTLGKEGEDMHGGLIEGQRSAVAMYNETDNSFGMAMDKGDALGVRFHATTEFDGLEFYVTNAFIQRSVMQFDLYEWKGTYKLTVSGHSLVTLEATRFARNEWASFSFDNVVKKGEYLAVLSGFDGNVQLGKVSLDKENIALYFNGFDMAGALRSRINYIHTPTVPFAKLSKAEESENVNIVRPDTFVATDGLGRTVSGYGEVGDVREGKYVGMFFWTWHASFSGTVPRNVTEILKEHPDIIHDYNAKQWGGPNDSYFWNEPIYGYYNGKDPWVYRKQAELLADAGVDVIIFDNSNNVATFIDGVKVLLETFAQARADGVNTPQISFLMNFFEADWSSTVIQLKELYKEIYKPGKYKELWFYWKGKPLMMAYPDKLNPNDALEAEILDFFTYRPAQPSYTVGQTRPNQWGWCSVYPQQVYKDENGNPEQITVSVAQNHNDKRGLTAMNGERVFGRHWINAKKDYDTRENAILYGANFEEQFNYALEVDPEFIFITGWNEWRAGRYREWCGVQNAFPDQFNDAYSRDIEPSKGDLKDHYYYQLVSFIRKYKGVEKPESASAGKTIDIYSDQDMWEDVKPYFAAYGGNTFHRNSPGYVGYNYKNTTGRNDITGAKVTFDKDNVYFMVETKENLTPHTDPAWMRLFIDVEGQNGPDWETFEYVVNRVNPGEKAVLEKSTGGWNWEKVGDVDYAVKDNRLQIKVPKSLLGIVGEKFVINFKWSDNMQNEGDIMDFYVNGDVAPGGRFKYQYASYELYKESTFSLGKVITIVGAVLFVGLAVLSGILVVKKRKK
;
A
#
# COMPACT_ATOMS: atom_id res chain seq x y z
N MET A 1 3.49 -66.58 -38.64
CA MET A 1 2.73 -67.20 -39.74
C MET A 1 1.54 -66.29 -40.05
N ARG A 2 1.55 -65.70 -41.25
CA ARG A 2 0.41 -65.19 -42.02
C ARG A 2 -0.90 -64.87 -41.26
N LYS A 3 -1.12 -63.58 -41.01
CA LYS A 3 -2.26 -62.78 -41.51
C LYS A 3 -2.30 -61.50 -40.69
N TYR A 4 -1.98 -60.39 -41.35
CA TYR A 4 -2.38 -58.99 -41.14
C TYR A 4 -1.31 -58.13 -41.82
N LEU A 5 -1.20 -58.33 -43.14
CA LEU A 5 -0.36 -57.56 -44.05
C LEU A 5 -1.20 -57.30 -45.31
N MET A 6 -2.17 -56.41 -45.18
CA MET A 6 -2.90 -55.77 -46.28
C MET A 6 -3.74 -54.65 -45.69
N LEU A 7 -3.08 -53.53 -45.35
CA LEU A 7 -3.63 -52.16 -45.39
C LEU A 7 -2.51 -51.14 -45.03
N CYS A 8 -1.38 -51.17 -45.75
CA CYS A 8 -0.31 -50.16 -45.59
C CYS A 8 0.24 -49.66 -46.94
N THR A 9 -0.61 -49.55 -47.96
CA THR A 9 -0.25 -48.95 -49.26
C THR A 9 -1.38 -48.08 -49.79
N SER A 10 -1.80 -47.07 -49.00
CA SER A 10 -2.56 -45.92 -49.51
C SER A 10 -2.35 -44.61 -48.71
N LEU A 11 -1.43 -44.57 -47.74
CA LEU A 11 -1.18 -43.37 -46.93
C LEU A 11 0.31 -43.02 -46.81
N LEU A 12 1.07 -43.26 -47.88
CA LEU A 12 2.48 -42.87 -47.98
C LEU A 12 2.77 -42.00 -49.21
N LEU A 13 1.77 -41.22 -49.64
CA LEU A 13 1.92 -40.17 -50.67
C LEU A 13 1.37 -38.80 -50.22
N ILE A 14 1.02 -38.64 -48.93
CA ILE A 14 0.52 -37.37 -48.35
C ILE A 14 1.45 -36.82 -47.25
N VAL A 15 2.52 -37.54 -46.88
CA VAL A 15 3.45 -37.12 -45.80
C VAL A 15 4.83 -36.71 -46.35
N LEU A 16 4.99 -36.59 -47.67
CA LEU A 16 6.24 -36.12 -48.31
C LEU A 16 6.04 -34.87 -49.18
N LEU A 17 4.96 -34.11 -48.96
CA LEU A 17 4.74 -32.78 -49.55
C LEU A 17 4.52 -31.67 -48.51
N THR A 18 4.72 -31.94 -47.23
CA THR A 18 4.53 -30.99 -46.11
C THR A 18 5.80 -30.71 -45.30
N VAL A 19 7.00 -31.02 -45.84
CA VAL A 19 8.29 -30.77 -45.15
C VAL A 19 9.27 -29.92 -45.97
N THR A 20 8.90 -29.41 -47.15
CA THR A 20 9.72 -28.47 -47.92
C THR A 20 8.90 -27.35 -48.56
N LEU A 21 8.05 -26.70 -47.76
CA LEU A 21 7.41 -25.41 -48.05
C LEU A 21 7.12 -24.66 -46.73
N GLY A 22 8.06 -24.76 -45.78
CA GLY A 22 7.95 -24.16 -44.44
C GLY A 22 9.25 -23.48 -44.08
N LYS A 23 9.62 -22.46 -44.84
CA LYS A 23 10.65 -21.43 -44.56
C LYS A 23 10.70 -20.51 -45.76
N GLU A 24 9.76 -19.57 -45.81
CA GLU A 24 9.69 -18.33 -46.61
C GLU A 24 8.20 -17.98 -46.77
N GLY A 25 7.68 -17.18 -45.83
CA GLY A 25 6.29 -16.73 -45.89
C GLY A 25 5.67 -16.37 -44.54
N GLU A 26 6.37 -15.62 -43.68
CA GLU A 26 5.76 -14.97 -42.50
C GLU A 26 5.67 -13.44 -42.62
N ASP A 27 5.94 -12.86 -43.79
CA ASP A 27 5.89 -11.40 -44.02
C ASP A 27 4.89 -10.96 -45.11
N MET A 28 3.69 -11.54 -45.17
CA MET A 28 2.62 -11.03 -46.06
C MET A 28 1.21 -11.14 -45.47
N HIS A 29 0.85 -10.25 -44.54
CA HIS A 29 -0.56 -9.90 -44.27
C HIS A 29 -0.74 -8.41 -43.88
N GLY A 30 -0.15 -7.51 -44.67
CA GLY A 30 -0.44 -6.07 -44.62
C GLY A 30 -1.38 -5.65 -45.74
N GLY A 31 -2.65 -6.06 -45.69
CA GLY A 31 -3.66 -5.61 -46.64
C GLY A 31 -4.27 -4.27 -46.20
N LEU A 32 -4.37 -3.30 -47.11
CA LEU A 32 -5.16 -2.08 -46.93
C LEU A 32 -5.93 -1.79 -48.22
N ILE A 33 -7.15 -1.28 -48.10
CA ILE A 33 -7.90 -0.78 -49.25
C ILE A 33 -7.53 0.69 -49.43
N GLU A 34 -6.66 0.94 -50.41
CA GLU A 34 -6.06 2.24 -50.65
C GLU A 34 -7.11 3.28 -51.10
N GLY A 35 -7.06 4.49 -50.54
CA GLY A 35 -7.96 5.59 -50.89
C GLY A 35 -9.38 5.48 -50.32
N GLN A 36 -9.70 4.39 -49.61
CA GLN A 36 -10.97 4.23 -48.92
C GLN A 36 -10.83 4.62 -47.44
N ARG A 37 -11.42 5.77 -47.07
CA ARG A 37 -11.53 6.20 -45.67
C ARG A 37 -12.43 5.28 -44.87
N SER A 38 -12.10 5.05 -43.60
CA SER A 38 -12.94 4.27 -42.68
C SER A 38 -12.83 4.80 -41.24
N ALA A 39 -13.95 4.79 -40.53
CA ALA A 39 -13.99 5.02 -39.08
C ALA A 39 -14.07 3.64 -38.40
N VAL A 40 -13.04 3.29 -37.62
CA VAL A 40 -12.92 1.96 -37.00
C VAL A 40 -13.10 2.08 -35.49
N ALA A 41 -13.97 1.25 -34.91
CA ALA A 41 -14.23 1.23 -33.47
C ALA A 41 -13.01 0.72 -32.67
N MET A 42 -12.70 1.43 -31.58
CA MET A 42 -11.69 1.04 -30.57
C MET A 42 -12.32 0.30 -29.38
N TYR A 43 -13.50 -0.28 -29.58
CA TYR A 43 -14.28 -1.04 -28.61
C TYR A 43 -15.10 -2.12 -29.37
N ASN A 44 -15.66 -3.11 -28.67
CA ASN A 44 -16.58 -4.05 -29.31
C ASN A 44 -18.00 -3.46 -29.35
N GLU A 45 -18.57 -3.30 -30.53
CA GLU A 45 -19.88 -2.63 -30.69
C GLU A 45 -21.06 -3.38 -30.08
N THR A 46 -20.90 -4.68 -29.82
CA THR A 46 -21.92 -5.54 -29.19
C THR A 46 -21.95 -5.44 -27.68
N ASP A 47 -20.92 -4.83 -27.07
CA ASP A 47 -20.82 -4.76 -25.62
C ASP A 47 -21.79 -3.72 -25.05
N ASN A 48 -22.38 -4.05 -23.90
CA ASN A 48 -23.22 -3.11 -23.18
C ASN A 48 -22.40 -1.88 -22.77
N SER A 49 -22.95 -0.69 -23.05
CA SER A 49 -22.30 0.58 -22.75
C SER A 49 -23.08 1.42 -21.75
N PHE A 50 -22.36 2.25 -21.00
CA PHE A 50 -22.92 3.21 -20.05
C PHE A 50 -22.19 4.56 -20.18
N GLY A 51 -22.79 5.61 -19.61
CA GLY A 51 -22.17 6.93 -19.52
C GLY A 51 -21.26 7.01 -18.29
N MET A 52 -20.02 7.40 -18.50
CA MET A 52 -19.04 7.67 -17.44
C MET A 52 -18.89 9.17 -17.26
N ALA A 53 -19.25 9.67 -16.07
CA ALA A 53 -19.12 11.09 -15.74
C ALA A 53 -17.67 11.50 -15.52
N MET A 54 -17.32 12.68 -16.01
CA MET A 54 -15.98 13.25 -15.93
C MET A 54 -16.00 14.51 -15.08
N ASP A 55 -15.12 14.54 -14.08
CA ASP A 55 -14.85 15.71 -13.27
C ASP A 55 -13.80 16.60 -13.96
N LYS A 56 -13.72 17.89 -13.59
CA LYS A 56 -12.84 18.87 -14.23
C LYS A 56 -11.35 18.51 -14.18
N GLY A 57 -10.94 17.83 -13.11
CA GLY A 57 -9.57 17.37 -12.92
C GLY A 57 -9.27 16.02 -13.56
N ASP A 58 -10.27 15.32 -14.11
CA ASP A 58 -10.08 13.98 -14.66
C ASP A 58 -9.37 14.04 -16.02
N ALA A 59 -8.61 12.99 -16.31
CA ALA A 59 -8.02 12.72 -17.61
C ALA A 59 -8.24 11.26 -18.02
N LEU A 60 -8.50 11.03 -19.31
CA LEU A 60 -8.64 9.69 -19.89
C LEU A 60 -7.65 9.48 -21.02
N GLY A 61 -6.85 8.43 -20.93
CA GLY A 61 -5.92 8.03 -21.98
C GLY A 61 -6.45 6.82 -22.77
N VAL A 62 -6.47 6.88 -24.09
CA VAL A 62 -6.69 5.72 -24.97
C VAL A 62 -5.41 5.42 -25.72
N ARG A 63 -4.78 4.31 -25.41
CA ARG A 63 -3.56 3.82 -26.08
C ARG A 63 -3.93 2.82 -27.17
N PHE A 64 -3.36 3.01 -28.35
CA PHE A 64 -3.61 2.17 -29.52
C PHE A 64 -2.37 2.14 -30.44
N HIS A 65 -2.24 1.06 -31.22
CA HIS A 65 -1.20 0.93 -32.24
C HIS A 65 -1.84 0.92 -33.63
N ALA A 66 -1.81 2.07 -34.30
CA ALA A 66 -2.37 2.27 -35.64
C ALA A 66 -1.52 1.59 -36.73
N THR A 67 -2.15 0.86 -37.63
CA THR A 67 -1.45 0.08 -38.67
C THR A 67 -1.28 0.81 -40.01
N THR A 68 -2.02 1.90 -40.22
CA THR A 68 -1.93 2.80 -41.37
C THR A 68 -2.22 4.25 -40.93
N GLU A 69 -2.11 5.19 -41.85
CA GLU A 69 -2.28 6.61 -41.64
C GLU A 69 -3.71 6.99 -41.28
N PHE A 70 -3.85 7.92 -40.32
CA PHE A 70 -5.13 8.42 -39.82
C PHE A 70 -5.10 9.93 -39.66
N ASP A 71 -6.28 10.56 -39.69
CA ASP A 71 -6.42 12.02 -39.60
C ASP A 71 -7.52 12.46 -38.63
N GLY A 72 -8.00 11.57 -37.76
CA GLY A 72 -8.85 11.97 -36.66
C GLY A 72 -9.25 10.86 -35.71
N LEU A 73 -9.84 11.29 -34.60
CA LEU A 73 -10.47 10.42 -33.61
C LEU A 73 -11.84 10.94 -33.23
N GLU A 74 -12.73 10.05 -32.83
CA GLU A 74 -14.07 10.40 -32.35
C GLU A 74 -14.36 9.73 -31.02
N PHE A 75 -15.07 10.43 -30.13
CA PHE A 75 -15.47 9.93 -28.82
C PHE A 75 -16.96 10.14 -28.61
N TYR A 76 -17.66 9.08 -28.24
CA TYR A 76 -19.11 9.12 -28.05
C TYR A 76 -19.46 9.80 -26.73
N VAL A 77 -20.24 10.88 -26.81
CA VAL A 77 -20.73 11.64 -25.66
C VAL A 77 -22.16 11.21 -25.34
N THR A 78 -22.33 10.57 -24.18
CA THR A 78 -23.64 10.11 -23.68
C THR A 78 -24.44 11.23 -23.00
N ASN A 79 -23.76 12.27 -22.51
CA ASN A 79 -24.38 13.45 -21.92
C ASN A 79 -23.43 14.65 -21.95
N ALA A 80 -23.98 15.84 -22.17
CA ALA A 80 -23.26 17.11 -22.17
C ALA A 80 -24.25 18.28 -22.13
N PHE A 81 -23.83 19.44 -21.60
CA PHE A 81 -24.55 20.70 -21.75
C PHE A 81 -23.96 21.53 -22.88
N ILE A 82 -24.60 21.51 -24.05
CA ILE A 82 -24.09 22.10 -25.30
C ILE A 82 -23.53 23.53 -25.16
N GLN A 83 -24.12 24.39 -24.32
CA GLN A 83 -23.67 25.78 -24.22
C GLN A 83 -22.38 25.98 -23.43
N ARG A 84 -21.96 24.99 -22.64
CA ARG A 84 -20.80 25.10 -21.74
C ARG A 84 -19.85 23.90 -21.77
N SER A 85 -20.15 22.88 -22.57
CA SER A 85 -19.34 21.67 -22.57
C SER A 85 -18.05 21.87 -23.33
N VAL A 86 -16.96 21.53 -22.67
CA VAL A 86 -15.60 21.62 -23.18
C VAL A 86 -14.89 20.30 -22.85
N MET A 87 -14.07 19.86 -23.79
CA MET A 87 -13.16 18.72 -23.62
C MET A 87 -11.91 18.98 -24.45
N GLN A 88 -10.74 18.93 -23.81
CA GLN A 88 -9.45 19.01 -24.47
C GLN A 88 -9.04 17.64 -24.97
N PHE A 89 -8.31 17.63 -26.09
CA PHE A 89 -7.75 16.44 -26.70
C PHE A 89 -6.28 16.68 -27.02
N ASP A 90 -5.44 15.74 -26.59
CA ASP A 90 -4.02 15.71 -26.92
C ASP A 90 -3.66 14.34 -27.48
N LEU A 91 -2.86 14.30 -28.55
CA LEU A 91 -2.32 13.07 -29.11
C LEU A 91 -0.81 13.03 -28.92
N TYR A 92 -0.30 11.94 -28.35
CA TYR A 92 1.12 11.72 -28.12
C TYR A 92 1.60 10.45 -28.83
N GLU A 93 2.84 10.47 -29.29
CA GLU A 93 3.55 9.23 -29.65
C GLU A 93 3.93 8.48 -28.37
N TRP A 94 3.66 7.18 -28.30
CA TRP A 94 3.93 6.37 -27.11
C TRP A 94 5.42 6.29 -26.79
N LYS A 95 5.80 6.52 -25.53
CA LYS A 95 7.19 6.51 -25.01
C LYS A 95 7.40 5.48 -23.90
N GLY A 96 6.75 4.32 -23.98
CA GLY A 96 6.97 3.20 -23.06
C GLY A 96 6.12 3.24 -21.79
N THR A 97 5.83 4.42 -21.21
CA THR A 97 4.91 4.58 -20.08
C THR A 97 3.98 5.78 -20.26
N TYR A 98 2.83 5.80 -19.56
CA TYR A 98 1.90 6.94 -19.60
C TYR A 98 2.60 8.24 -19.21
N LYS A 99 3.32 8.22 -18.08
CA LYS A 99 4.04 9.39 -17.53
C LYS A 99 5.09 9.93 -18.49
N LEU A 100 5.94 9.07 -19.07
CA LEU A 100 6.93 9.49 -20.06
C LEU A 100 6.25 10.06 -21.30
N THR A 101 5.16 9.44 -21.75
CA THR A 101 4.41 9.86 -22.93
C THR A 101 3.83 11.26 -22.77
N VAL A 102 3.14 11.54 -21.66
CA VAL A 102 2.49 12.85 -21.43
C VAL A 102 3.46 13.96 -21.00
N SER A 103 4.66 13.60 -20.54
CA SER A 103 5.74 14.57 -20.27
C SER A 103 6.39 15.13 -21.55
N GLY A 104 6.20 14.44 -22.68
CA GLY A 104 6.68 14.87 -23.99
C GLY A 104 5.78 15.91 -24.67
N HIS A 105 6.17 16.31 -25.88
CA HIS A 105 5.36 17.19 -26.71
C HIS A 105 4.18 16.43 -27.35
N SER A 106 2.98 17.00 -27.26
CA SER A 106 1.82 16.53 -28.03
C SER A 106 2.04 16.76 -29.52
N LEU A 107 1.65 15.79 -30.34
CA LEU A 107 1.62 15.87 -31.80
C LEU A 107 0.44 16.71 -32.29
N VAL A 108 -0.67 16.63 -31.57
CA VAL A 108 -1.92 17.34 -31.84
C VAL A 108 -2.49 17.79 -30.51
N THR A 109 -2.95 19.04 -30.44
CA THR A 109 -3.73 19.58 -29.32
C THR A 109 -4.95 20.28 -29.91
N LEU A 110 -6.13 19.85 -29.49
CA LEU A 110 -7.42 20.37 -29.95
C LEU A 110 -8.38 20.56 -28.78
N GLU A 111 -9.41 21.35 -29.00
CA GLU A 111 -10.50 21.56 -28.05
C GLU A 111 -11.83 21.32 -28.73
N ALA A 112 -12.64 20.44 -28.17
CA ALA A 112 -14.05 20.29 -28.54
C ALA A 112 -14.88 21.22 -27.66
N THR A 113 -15.67 22.08 -28.29
CA THR A 113 -16.70 22.88 -27.62
C THR A 113 -18.04 22.64 -28.30
N ARG A 114 -19.13 22.88 -27.56
CA ARG A 114 -20.50 22.87 -28.12
C ARG A 114 -20.99 21.52 -28.68
N PHE A 115 -20.46 20.41 -28.19
CA PHE A 115 -21.01 19.09 -28.48
C PHE A 115 -22.25 18.80 -27.60
N ALA A 116 -23.19 18.04 -28.14
CA ALA A 116 -24.46 17.71 -27.51
C ALA A 116 -24.47 16.31 -26.88
N ARG A 117 -25.57 16.03 -26.17
CA ARG A 117 -25.89 14.69 -25.69
C ARG A 117 -26.14 13.73 -26.86
N ASN A 118 -25.65 12.49 -26.73
CA ASN A 118 -25.80 11.40 -27.71
C ASN A 118 -25.13 11.70 -29.06
N GLU A 119 -24.00 12.38 -29.05
CA GLU A 119 -23.25 12.82 -30.24
C GLU A 119 -21.82 12.25 -30.22
N TRP A 120 -21.19 12.16 -31.39
CA TRP A 120 -19.76 11.91 -31.50
C TRP A 120 -19.01 13.25 -31.49
N ALA A 121 -18.15 13.45 -30.49
CA ALA A 121 -17.19 14.55 -30.51
C ALA A 121 -16.01 14.13 -31.40
N SER A 122 -15.91 14.74 -32.58
CA SER A 122 -14.89 14.43 -33.59
C SER A 122 -13.73 15.43 -33.52
N PHE A 123 -12.51 14.89 -33.53
CA PHE A 123 -11.24 15.61 -33.55
C PHE A 123 -10.53 15.30 -34.87
N SER A 124 -10.59 16.24 -35.82
CA SER A 124 -9.93 16.13 -37.13
C SER A 124 -8.58 16.85 -37.11
N PHE A 125 -7.58 16.25 -37.74
CA PHE A 125 -6.20 16.75 -37.73
C PHE A 125 -5.88 17.45 -39.05
N ASP A 126 -5.21 18.60 -38.98
CA ASP A 126 -4.76 19.32 -40.17
C ASP A 126 -3.70 18.53 -40.95
N ASN A 127 -2.91 17.72 -40.24
CA ASN A 127 -1.86 16.88 -40.81
C ASN A 127 -2.15 15.40 -40.56
N VAL A 128 -1.87 14.58 -41.57
CA VAL A 128 -1.95 13.12 -41.48
C VAL A 128 -0.96 12.61 -40.44
N VAL A 129 -1.43 11.77 -39.52
CA VAL A 129 -0.60 11.04 -38.56
C VAL A 129 -0.22 9.70 -39.18
N LYS A 130 1.07 9.37 -39.08
CA LYS A 130 1.61 8.11 -39.63
C LYS A 130 1.13 6.90 -38.81
N LYS A 131 1.33 5.70 -39.35
CA LYS A 131 1.21 4.47 -38.56
C LYS A 131 2.20 4.47 -37.39
N GLY A 132 1.83 3.88 -36.26
CA GLY A 132 2.62 3.88 -35.04
C GLY A 132 1.78 3.66 -33.79
N GLU A 133 2.41 3.76 -32.63
CA GLU A 133 1.74 3.62 -31.34
C GLU A 133 1.56 4.97 -30.66
N TYR A 134 0.33 5.22 -30.18
CA TYR A 134 -0.09 6.53 -29.72
C TYR A 134 -0.92 6.45 -28.44
N LEU A 135 -0.96 7.57 -27.72
CA LEU A 135 -1.83 7.82 -26.59
C LEU A 135 -2.67 9.06 -26.88
N ALA A 136 -3.99 8.89 -26.99
CA ALA A 136 -4.94 9.99 -27.03
C ALA A 136 -5.41 10.32 -25.61
N VAL A 137 -5.20 11.55 -25.14
CA VAL A 137 -5.60 12.02 -23.81
C VAL A 137 -6.75 13.01 -23.94
N LEU A 138 -7.84 12.73 -23.24
CA LEU A 138 -8.96 13.64 -23.04
C LEU A 138 -8.89 14.25 -21.65
N SER A 139 -9.00 15.56 -21.53
CA SER A 139 -8.90 16.27 -20.25
C SER A 139 -9.70 17.58 -20.25
N GLY A 140 -9.61 18.36 -19.16
CA GLY A 140 -10.20 19.70 -19.11
C GLY A 140 -11.72 19.71 -19.22
N PHE A 141 -12.37 18.66 -18.74
CA PHE A 141 -13.82 18.48 -18.85
C PHE A 141 -14.57 19.59 -18.12
N ASP A 142 -15.57 20.18 -18.78
CA ASP A 142 -16.54 21.07 -18.13
C ASP A 142 -17.91 20.88 -18.77
N GLY A 143 -18.98 21.24 -18.07
CA GLY A 143 -20.34 21.15 -18.60
C GLY A 143 -21.00 19.78 -18.48
N ASN A 144 -20.63 18.99 -17.46
CA ASN A 144 -21.23 17.67 -17.14
C ASN A 144 -21.07 16.66 -18.28
N VAL A 145 -19.86 16.57 -18.81
CA VAL A 145 -19.50 15.62 -19.86
C VAL A 145 -19.60 14.20 -19.33
N GLN A 146 -20.30 13.34 -20.07
CA GLN A 146 -20.28 11.90 -19.85
C GLN A 146 -19.89 11.19 -21.14
N LEU A 147 -18.84 10.37 -21.08
CA LEU A 147 -18.35 9.60 -22.22
C LEU A 147 -18.94 8.19 -22.22
N GLY A 148 -19.23 7.67 -23.41
CA GLY A 148 -19.65 6.28 -23.57
C GLY A 148 -18.50 5.33 -23.26
N LYS A 149 -18.74 4.37 -22.38
CA LYS A 149 -17.77 3.35 -21.98
C LYS A 149 -18.40 1.96 -22.00
N VAL A 150 -17.61 0.94 -22.32
CA VAL A 150 -17.94 -0.48 -22.14
C VAL A 150 -17.11 -1.07 -20.99
N SER A 151 -17.62 -2.10 -20.32
CA SER A 151 -16.95 -2.74 -19.17
C SER A 151 -15.86 -3.73 -19.59
N LEU A 152 -15.95 -4.27 -20.81
CA LEU A 152 -15.01 -5.27 -21.32
C LEU A 152 -13.84 -4.59 -22.04
N ASP A 153 -12.65 -5.13 -21.83
CA ASP A 153 -11.44 -4.69 -22.53
C ASP A 153 -11.54 -5.00 -24.02
N LYS A 154 -10.92 -4.16 -24.85
CA LYS A 154 -10.75 -4.42 -26.28
C LYS A 154 -9.30 -4.80 -26.54
N GLU A 155 -9.08 -5.96 -27.16
CA GLU A 155 -7.74 -6.39 -27.55
C GLU A 155 -7.03 -5.29 -28.37
N ASN A 156 -5.76 -5.05 -28.04
CA ASN A 156 -4.87 -4.03 -28.61
C ASN A 156 -5.27 -2.57 -28.36
N ILE A 157 -6.17 -2.32 -27.40
CA ILE A 157 -6.53 -0.99 -26.91
C ILE A 157 -6.36 -1.01 -25.38
N ALA A 158 -5.72 0.00 -24.81
CA ALA A 158 -5.65 0.18 -23.37
C ALA A 158 -6.27 1.52 -22.96
N LEU A 159 -6.94 1.52 -21.81
CA LEU A 159 -7.61 2.68 -21.25
C LEU A 159 -6.91 3.09 -19.95
N TYR A 160 -6.73 4.40 -19.77
CA TYR A 160 -6.12 4.99 -18.58
C TYR A 160 -7.05 6.01 -17.96
N PHE A 161 -7.12 6.05 -16.62
CA PHE A 161 -7.79 7.09 -15.85
C PHE A 161 -6.78 7.77 -14.93
N ASN A 162 -6.61 9.08 -15.08
CA ASN A 162 -5.60 9.90 -14.37
C ASN A 162 -4.19 9.29 -14.41
N GLY A 163 -3.84 8.66 -15.53
CA GLY A 163 -2.53 8.05 -15.77
C GLY A 163 -2.37 6.60 -15.31
N PHE A 164 -3.40 6.00 -14.69
CA PHE A 164 -3.39 4.61 -14.24
C PHE A 164 -4.25 3.73 -15.14
N ASP A 165 -3.85 2.47 -15.33
CA ASP A 165 -4.62 1.51 -16.12
C ASP A 165 -6.07 1.41 -15.59
N MET A 166 -7.01 1.34 -16.52
CA MET A 166 -8.43 1.28 -16.24
C MET A 166 -9.05 0.16 -17.05
N ALA A 167 -9.92 -0.65 -16.44
CA ALA A 167 -10.62 -1.70 -17.15
C ALA A 167 -11.65 -1.14 -18.16
N GLY A 168 -11.84 -1.83 -19.27
CA GLY A 168 -12.81 -1.56 -20.32
C GLY A 168 -12.24 -0.72 -21.47
N ALA A 169 -13.14 -0.24 -22.34
CA ALA A 169 -12.79 0.62 -23.47
C ALA A 169 -13.77 1.79 -23.59
N LEU A 170 -13.29 2.94 -24.07
CA LEU A 170 -14.18 4.04 -24.46
C LEU A 170 -14.86 3.71 -25.78
N ARG A 171 -16.10 4.19 -25.92
CA ARG A 171 -16.79 4.22 -27.20
C ARG A 171 -16.16 5.29 -28.07
N SER A 172 -15.07 4.89 -28.71
CA SER A 172 -14.23 5.76 -29.53
C SER A 172 -13.92 5.14 -30.88
N ARG A 173 -13.59 5.98 -31.86
CA ARG A 173 -13.24 5.59 -33.23
C ARG A 173 -11.97 6.27 -33.69
N ILE A 174 -11.24 5.59 -34.56
CA ILE A 174 -10.12 6.16 -35.31
C ILE A 174 -10.53 6.32 -36.77
N ASN A 175 -10.18 7.46 -37.37
CA ASN A 175 -10.50 7.79 -38.77
C ASN A 175 -9.27 7.54 -39.64
N TYR A 176 -9.22 6.35 -40.25
CA TYR A 176 -8.15 5.97 -41.18
C TYR A 176 -8.36 6.56 -42.57
N ILE A 177 -7.26 6.93 -43.22
CA ILE A 177 -7.24 7.42 -44.61
C ILE A 177 -7.34 6.26 -45.61
N HIS A 178 -6.78 5.11 -45.23
CA HIS A 178 -6.85 3.85 -45.97
C HIS A 178 -7.48 2.79 -45.06
N THR A 179 -8.39 1.95 -45.57
CA THR A 179 -9.08 0.97 -44.71
C THR A 179 -8.15 -0.21 -44.43
N PRO A 180 -7.67 -0.43 -43.19
CA PRO A 180 -6.79 -1.56 -42.87
C PRO A 180 -7.59 -2.86 -42.72
N THR A 181 -7.02 -4.00 -43.10
CA THR A 181 -7.63 -5.32 -42.79
C THR A 181 -7.42 -5.72 -41.33
N VAL A 182 -6.33 -5.26 -40.71
CA VAL A 182 -6.04 -5.40 -39.29
C VAL A 182 -5.82 -3.99 -38.72
N PRO A 183 -6.83 -3.38 -38.09
CA PRO A 183 -6.77 -1.96 -37.72
C PRO A 183 -5.86 -1.66 -36.53
N PHE A 184 -5.59 -2.61 -35.64
CA PHE A 184 -4.76 -2.37 -34.46
C PHE A 184 -3.71 -3.47 -34.32
N ALA A 185 -2.44 -3.08 -34.35
CA ALA A 185 -1.33 -3.97 -34.05
C ALA A 185 -1.20 -4.19 -32.53
N LYS A 186 -0.40 -5.17 -32.13
CA LYS A 186 -0.11 -5.43 -30.72
C LYS A 186 0.52 -4.18 -30.09
N LEU A 187 0.02 -3.78 -28.92
CA LEU A 187 0.66 -2.73 -28.12
C LEU A 187 2.06 -3.20 -27.70
N SER A 188 3.04 -2.30 -27.74
CA SER A 188 4.34 -2.61 -27.12
C SER A 188 4.13 -2.99 -25.65
N LYS A 189 4.98 -3.83 -25.08
CA LYS A 189 4.99 -3.92 -23.62
C LYS A 189 5.29 -2.52 -23.10
N ALA A 190 4.56 -2.08 -22.08
CA ALA A 190 5.07 -0.95 -21.31
C ALA A 190 6.50 -1.31 -20.90
N GLU A 191 7.44 -0.38 -20.92
CA GLU A 191 8.75 -0.62 -20.32
C GLU A 191 8.49 -0.84 -18.83
N GLU A 192 8.22 -2.10 -18.44
CA GLU A 192 8.54 -2.58 -17.12
C GLU A 192 10.04 -2.34 -17.03
N SER A 193 10.47 -1.39 -16.21
CA SER A 193 11.89 -1.24 -15.96
C SER A 193 12.38 -2.60 -15.48
N GLU A 194 13.12 -3.32 -16.32
CA GLU A 194 13.52 -4.71 -16.09
C GLU A 194 14.41 -4.90 -14.84
N ASN A 195 14.62 -3.81 -14.07
CA ASN A 195 15.30 -3.76 -12.79
C ASN A 195 14.54 -2.89 -11.76
N VAL A 196 13.24 -3.09 -11.52
CA VAL A 196 12.63 -2.50 -10.30
C VAL A 196 13.17 -3.26 -9.11
N ASN A 197 14.12 -2.68 -8.38
CA ASN A 197 14.47 -3.18 -7.07
C ASN A 197 13.27 -3.01 -6.14
N ILE A 198 12.68 -4.12 -5.71
CA ILE A 198 11.47 -4.14 -4.89
C ILE A 198 11.85 -3.85 -3.44
N VAL A 199 11.17 -2.89 -2.81
CA VAL A 199 11.30 -2.64 -1.38
C VAL A 199 10.68 -3.82 -0.61
N ARG A 200 11.41 -4.37 0.37
CA ARG A 200 10.98 -5.52 1.19
C ARG A 200 10.94 -5.14 2.67
N PRO A 201 9.91 -4.41 3.12
CA PRO A 201 9.89 -3.83 4.46
C PRO A 201 9.85 -4.84 5.59
N ASP A 202 9.35 -6.05 5.32
CA ASP A 202 9.33 -7.16 6.26
C ASP A 202 10.74 -7.70 6.59
N THR A 203 11.75 -7.38 5.78
CA THR A 203 13.17 -7.65 6.07
C THR A 203 13.85 -6.56 6.91
N PHE A 204 13.22 -5.39 7.09
CA PHE A 204 13.80 -4.30 7.87
C PHE A 204 13.79 -4.62 9.36
N VAL A 205 14.78 -4.10 10.08
CA VAL A 205 14.81 -4.15 11.54
C VAL A 205 14.44 -2.80 12.12
N ALA A 206 13.88 -2.77 13.32
CA ALA A 206 13.50 -1.54 14.03
C ALA A 206 13.49 -1.80 15.52
N THR A 207 13.81 -0.75 16.29
CA THR A 207 13.66 -0.70 17.73
C THR A 207 12.86 0.54 18.08
N ASP A 208 11.74 0.38 18.77
CA ASP A 208 10.92 1.52 19.18
C ASP A 208 11.49 2.22 20.42
N GLY A 209 10.91 3.35 20.81
CA GLY A 209 11.39 4.11 21.98
C GLY A 209 11.19 3.42 23.34
N LEU A 210 10.57 2.23 23.39
CA LEU A 210 10.51 1.38 24.59
C LEU A 210 11.58 0.28 24.58
N GLY A 211 12.43 0.22 23.54
CA GLY A 211 13.43 -0.82 23.36
C GLY A 211 12.88 -2.13 22.79
N ARG A 212 11.64 -2.16 22.29
CA ARG A 212 11.06 -3.35 21.65
C ARG A 212 11.57 -3.47 20.23
N THR A 213 12.05 -4.64 19.86
CA THR A 213 12.44 -4.95 18.48
C THR A 213 11.28 -5.59 17.72
N VAL A 214 11.10 -5.22 16.46
CA VAL A 214 10.15 -5.91 15.57
C VAL A 214 10.61 -7.34 15.31
N SER A 215 9.65 -8.27 15.18
CA SER A 215 9.96 -9.67 14.89
C SER A 215 10.67 -9.81 13.55
N GLY A 216 11.74 -10.61 13.51
CA GLY A 216 12.51 -10.91 12.29
C GLY A 216 12.37 -12.36 11.84
N TYR A 217 12.98 -12.70 10.70
CA TYR A 217 12.87 -14.03 10.08
C TYR A 217 13.21 -15.19 11.03
N GLY A 218 14.22 -15.04 11.88
CA GLY A 218 14.61 -16.07 12.84
C GLY A 218 13.54 -16.40 13.90
N GLU A 219 12.60 -15.49 14.16
CA GLU A 219 11.50 -15.68 15.11
C GLU A 219 10.25 -16.24 14.42
N VAL A 220 9.89 -15.72 13.25
CA VAL A 220 8.57 -15.95 12.63
C VAL A 220 8.58 -16.85 11.40
N GLY A 221 9.75 -17.07 10.78
CA GLY A 221 9.90 -17.88 9.58
C GLY A 221 9.33 -17.25 8.31
N ASP A 222 9.17 -18.09 7.29
CA ASP A 222 8.72 -17.69 5.95
C ASP A 222 7.30 -17.11 5.94
N VAL A 223 7.03 -16.29 4.93
CA VAL A 223 5.69 -15.75 4.64
C VAL A 223 4.66 -16.89 4.52
N ARG A 224 3.53 -16.72 5.20
CA ARG A 224 2.41 -17.65 5.27
C ARG A 224 1.35 -17.26 4.25
N GLU A 225 1.05 -18.18 3.34
CA GLU A 225 -0.02 -17.96 2.34
C GLU A 225 -1.41 -17.91 2.98
N GLY A 226 -2.33 -17.15 2.38
CA GLY A 226 -3.73 -17.08 2.80
C GLY A 226 -3.97 -16.33 4.12
N LYS A 227 -3.02 -15.52 4.58
CA LYS A 227 -3.11 -14.71 5.80
C LYS A 227 -3.17 -13.22 5.46
N TYR A 228 -4.29 -12.59 5.80
CA TYR A 228 -4.60 -11.22 5.44
C TYR A 228 -4.84 -10.35 6.68
N VAL A 229 -4.43 -9.08 6.60
CA VAL A 229 -4.65 -8.07 7.62
C VAL A 229 -5.38 -6.88 7.00
N GLY A 230 -6.57 -6.60 7.53
CA GLY A 230 -7.35 -5.40 7.25
C GLY A 230 -7.19 -4.34 8.33
N MET A 231 -7.22 -3.07 7.93
CA MET A 231 -7.13 -1.93 8.84
C MET A 231 -8.33 -1.01 8.64
N PHE A 232 -9.01 -0.64 9.73
CA PHE A 232 -10.12 0.31 9.65
C PHE A 232 -9.59 1.73 9.46
N PHE A 233 -10.19 2.48 8.52
CA PHE A 233 -9.63 3.73 8.02
C PHE A 233 -10.72 4.79 7.76
N TRP A 234 -10.41 6.05 8.03
CA TRP A 234 -11.34 7.17 7.92
C TRP A 234 -10.88 8.20 6.88
N THR A 235 -11.74 8.47 5.89
CA THR A 235 -11.59 9.56 4.90
C THR A 235 -12.47 10.77 5.22
N TRP A 236 -13.22 10.71 6.31
CA TRP A 236 -14.18 11.73 6.75
C TRP A 236 -13.59 13.12 7.02
N HIS A 237 -12.27 13.22 7.17
CA HIS A 237 -11.58 14.49 7.40
C HIS A 237 -11.84 15.45 6.24
N ALA A 238 -12.01 14.92 5.02
CA ALA A 238 -12.42 15.65 3.82
C ALA A 238 -13.72 16.44 4.00
N SER A 239 -14.64 15.96 4.85
CA SER A 239 -15.94 16.57 5.11
C SER A 239 -15.99 17.40 6.40
N PHE A 240 -15.13 17.09 7.38
CA PHE A 240 -15.13 17.76 8.69
C PHE A 240 -14.08 18.87 8.85
N SER A 241 -13.17 19.04 7.89
CA SER A 241 -12.09 20.03 7.94
C SER A 241 -12.56 21.50 7.99
N GLY A 242 -13.83 21.78 7.66
CA GLY A 242 -14.46 23.09 7.85
C GLY A 242 -14.74 23.48 9.32
N THR A 243 -14.27 22.69 10.29
CA THR A 243 -14.44 22.92 11.73
C THR A 243 -13.12 23.26 12.41
N VAL A 244 -13.17 23.87 13.60
CA VAL A 244 -11.97 24.15 14.43
C VAL A 244 -11.56 22.86 15.15
N PRO A 245 -10.30 22.41 15.08
CA PRO A 245 -9.85 21.24 15.82
C PRO A 245 -9.56 21.61 17.27
N ARG A 246 -9.92 20.73 18.21
CA ARG A 246 -9.70 20.86 19.65
C ARG A 246 -8.95 19.65 20.17
N ASN A 247 -7.74 19.83 20.70
CA ASN A 247 -6.98 18.75 21.30
C ASN A 247 -7.52 18.44 22.70
N VAL A 248 -8.21 17.31 22.86
CA VAL A 248 -8.82 16.90 24.13
C VAL A 248 -7.76 16.61 25.19
N THR A 249 -6.64 15.97 24.81
CA THR A 249 -5.54 15.67 25.73
C THR A 249 -4.93 16.96 26.31
N GLU A 250 -4.64 17.95 25.48
CA GLU A 250 -4.10 19.23 25.96
C GLU A 250 -5.12 20.04 26.78
N ILE A 251 -6.39 20.08 26.37
CA ILE A 251 -7.46 20.74 27.16
C ILE A 251 -7.54 20.15 28.57
N LEU A 252 -7.50 18.82 28.70
CA LEU A 252 -7.63 18.15 30.00
C LEU A 252 -6.35 18.19 30.83
N LYS A 253 -5.19 18.35 30.19
CA LYS A 253 -3.92 18.61 30.88
C LYS A 253 -3.95 19.96 31.61
N GLU A 254 -4.53 20.99 30.98
CA GLU A 254 -4.69 22.32 31.59
C GLU A 254 -5.90 22.42 32.52
N HIS A 255 -6.99 21.72 32.19
CA HIS A 255 -8.28 21.79 32.87
C HIS A 255 -8.87 20.40 33.16
N PRO A 256 -8.27 19.61 34.07
CA PRO A 256 -8.72 18.24 34.33
C PRO A 256 -10.11 18.17 34.98
N ASP A 257 -10.54 19.23 35.67
CA ASP A 257 -11.81 19.31 36.40
C ASP A 257 -13.05 19.36 35.51
N ILE A 258 -12.90 19.75 34.24
CA ILE A 258 -14.03 19.93 33.32
C ILE A 258 -14.43 18.65 32.57
N ILE A 259 -13.79 17.52 32.85
CA ILE A 259 -14.00 16.24 32.15
C ILE A 259 -15.47 15.84 32.02
N HIS A 260 -16.28 16.12 33.05
CA HIS A 260 -17.72 15.86 33.06
C HIS A 260 -18.60 17.12 32.96
N ASP A 261 -17.99 18.30 32.78
CA ASP A 261 -18.73 19.55 32.56
C ASP A 261 -18.90 19.80 31.05
N TYR A 262 -20.10 19.53 30.55
CA TYR A 262 -20.45 19.78 29.15
C TYR A 262 -20.42 21.28 28.78
N ASN A 263 -20.74 22.18 29.71
CA ASN A 263 -20.91 23.61 29.41
C ASN A 263 -19.62 24.43 29.64
N ALA A 264 -18.52 23.81 30.07
CA ALA A 264 -17.25 24.50 30.25
C ALA A 264 -16.78 25.14 28.93
N LYS A 265 -16.47 26.44 28.97
CA LYS A 265 -16.11 27.25 27.79
C LYS A 265 -14.83 26.80 27.10
N GLN A 266 -13.94 26.13 27.84
CA GLN A 266 -12.63 25.66 27.39
C GLN A 266 -12.73 24.63 26.28
N TRP A 267 -13.86 23.92 26.21
CA TRP A 267 -14.12 22.98 25.13
C TRP A 267 -14.34 23.63 23.76
N GLY A 268 -14.59 24.94 23.71
CA GLY A 268 -14.82 25.66 22.46
C GLY A 268 -16.27 25.69 21.99
N GLY A 269 -16.45 25.80 20.68
CA GLY A 269 -17.76 25.99 20.05
C GLY A 269 -18.56 24.68 19.87
N PRO A 270 -19.89 24.79 19.64
CA PRO A 270 -20.75 23.62 19.48
C PRO A 270 -20.49 22.80 18.20
N ASN A 271 -19.78 23.36 17.23
CA ASN A 271 -19.47 22.73 15.94
C ASN A 271 -17.99 22.40 15.76
N ASP A 272 -17.19 22.50 16.82
CA ASP A 272 -15.76 22.19 16.78
C ASP A 272 -15.55 20.67 16.68
N SER A 273 -14.42 20.24 16.10
CA SER A 273 -14.04 18.82 16.06
C SER A 273 -13.09 18.51 17.21
N TYR A 274 -13.42 17.51 18.01
CA TYR A 274 -12.63 17.10 19.17
C TYR A 274 -11.68 15.98 18.79
N PHE A 275 -10.39 16.30 18.73
CA PHE A 275 -9.30 15.40 18.43
C PHE A 275 -8.73 14.81 19.72
N TRP A 276 -8.54 13.49 19.78
CA TRP A 276 -7.97 12.87 20.98
C TRP A 276 -6.52 13.34 21.24
N ASN A 277 -5.74 13.57 20.18
CA ASN A 277 -4.44 14.26 20.21
C ASN A 277 -4.10 14.87 18.83
N GLU A 278 -2.91 15.46 18.66
CA GLU A 278 -2.43 15.97 17.37
C GLU A 278 -1.76 14.85 16.55
N PRO A 279 -2.21 14.61 15.29
CA PRO A 279 -1.52 13.72 14.37
C PRO A 279 -0.09 14.20 14.10
N ILE A 280 0.85 13.28 13.83
CA ILE A 280 2.22 13.65 13.46
C ILE A 280 2.27 14.61 12.26
N TYR A 281 1.31 14.46 11.33
CA TYR A 281 1.18 15.31 10.15
C TYR A 281 0.32 16.57 10.37
N GLY A 282 -0.06 16.84 11.62
CA GLY A 282 -0.96 17.91 12.04
C GLY A 282 -2.43 17.60 11.74
N TYR A 283 -3.34 18.53 12.07
CA TYR A 283 -4.78 18.46 11.80
C TYR A 283 -5.09 18.56 10.29
N TYR A 284 -4.68 17.57 9.50
CA TYR A 284 -4.84 17.50 8.05
C TYR A 284 -6.32 17.36 7.64
N ASN A 285 -6.67 17.84 6.45
CA ASN A 285 -8.06 18.00 6.02
C ASN A 285 -8.67 16.81 5.25
N GLY A 286 -7.99 15.67 5.15
CA GLY A 286 -8.44 14.48 4.39
C GLY A 286 -8.44 14.63 2.86
N LYS A 287 -7.86 15.71 2.32
CA LYS A 287 -7.63 15.95 0.88
C LYS A 287 -6.16 16.28 0.60
N ASP A 288 -5.27 15.90 1.51
CA ASP A 288 -3.84 16.19 1.45
C ASP A 288 -3.07 14.97 0.91
N PRO A 289 -2.68 14.96 -0.39
CA PRO A 289 -2.00 13.81 -0.98
C PRO A 289 -0.62 13.57 -0.35
N TRP A 290 0.01 14.59 0.25
CA TRP A 290 1.27 14.41 0.96
C TRP A 290 1.09 13.50 2.19
N VAL A 291 -0.02 13.68 2.92
CA VAL A 291 -0.35 12.82 4.07
C VAL A 291 -0.71 11.41 3.62
N TYR A 292 -1.55 11.28 2.60
CA TYR A 292 -1.91 9.95 2.09
C TYR A 292 -0.71 9.19 1.53
N ARG A 293 0.28 9.87 0.93
CA ARG A 293 1.53 9.23 0.52
C ARG A 293 2.27 8.61 1.72
N LYS A 294 2.45 9.38 2.79
CA LYS A 294 3.14 8.89 3.99
C LYS A 294 2.38 7.77 4.68
N GLN A 295 1.05 7.86 4.74
CA GLN A 295 0.21 6.78 5.27
C GLN A 295 0.28 5.51 4.40
N ALA A 296 0.35 5.65 3.06
CA ALA A 296 0.52 4.52 2.15
C ALA A 296 1.82 3.76 2.41
N GLU A 297 2.94 4.48 2.58
CA GLU A 297 4.25 3.91 2.91
C GLU A 297 4.22 3.21 4.27
N LEU A 298 3.70 3.87 5.32
CA LEU A 298 3.63 3.26 6.65
C LEU A 298 2.77 1.98 6.69
N LEU A 299 1.62 1.97 6.03
CA LEU A 299 0.73 0.81 6.00
C LEU A 299 1.32 -0.33 5.17
N ALA A 300 1.98 -0.02 4.05
CA ALA A 300 2.72 -0.99 3.24
C ALA A 300 3.87 -1.60 4.03
N ASP A 301 4.66 -0.78 4.72
CA ASP A 301 5.80 -1.20 5.55
C ASP A 301 5.36 -2.09 6.72
N ALA A 302 4.15 -1.87 7.25
CA ALA A 302 3.56 -2.70 8.28
C ALA A 302 3.01 -4.03 7.76
N GLY A 303 2.83 -4.19 6.44
CA GLY A 303 2.28 -5.40 5.82
C GLY A 303 0.75 -5.48 5.84
N VAL A 304 0.06 -4.33 5.89
CA VAL A 304 -1.41 -4.25 5.81
C VAL A 304 -1.86 -4.53 4.38
N ASP A 305 -2.77 -5.50 4.19
CA ASP A 305 -3.23 -5.91 2.86
C ASP A 305 -4.38 -5.07 2.34
N VAL A 306 -5.25 -4.60 3.23
CA VAL A 306 -6.44 -3.82 2.87
C VAL A 306 -6.76 -2.76 3.91
N ILE A 307 -7.08 -1.54 3.46
CA ILE A 307 -7.79 -0.57 4.27
C ILE A 307 -9.28 -0.64 3.99
N ILE A 308 -10.07 -0.63 5.06
CA ILE A 308 -11.53 -0.72 5.01
C ILE A 308 -12.08 0.62 5.47
N PHE A 309 -12.73 1.35 4.58
CA PHE A 309 -13.25 2.67 4.89
C PHE A 309 -14.49 2.62 5.79
N ASP A 310 -14.53 3.47 6.81
CA ASP A 310 -15.71 3.68 7.64
C ASP A 310 -16.77 4.49 6.88
N ASN A 311 -17.89 3.84 6.58
CA ASN A 311 -19.11 4.46 6.06
C ASN A 311 -20.33 4.11 6.92
N SER A 312 -20.13 4.02 8.23
CA SER A 312 -21.20 3.77 9.21
C SER A 312 -21.98 5.03 9.62
N ASN A 313 -21.84 6.14 8.89
CA ASN A 313 -22.45 7.42 9.23
C ASN A 313 -23.52 7.86 8.20
N ASN A 314 -24.74 7.36 8.33
CA ASN A 314 -25.86 7.74 7.45
C ASN A 314 -25.46 7.53 5.97
N VAL A 315 -25.93 8.35 5.04
CA VAL A 315 -25.60 8.20 3.60
C VAL A 315 -24.15 8.55 3.22
N ALA A 316 -23.28 8.94 4.16
CA ALA A 316 -21.96 9.46 3.83
C ALA A 316 -20.98 8.35 3.41
N THR A 317 -20.44 8.46 2.19
CA THR A 317 -19.31 7.64 1.69
C THR A 317 -17.95 8.34 1.81
N PHE A 318 -17.98 9.66 2.09
CA PHE A 318 -16.80 10.53 2.12
C PHE A 318 -15.99 10.48 0.82
N ILE A 319 -16.71 10.35 -0.31
CA ILE A 319 -16.14 10.05 -1.64
C ILE A 319 -15.04 11.03 -2.08
N ASP A 320 -15.13 12.30 -1.70
CA ASP A 320 -14.09 13.30 -2.00
C ASP A 320 -12.73 12.89 -1.44
N GLY A 321 -12.68 12.42 -0.19
CA GLY A 321 -11.44 11.97 0.44
C GLY A 321 -10.95 10.65 -0.17
N VAL A 322 -11.90 9.76 -0.50
CA VAL A 322 -11.61 8.48 -1.17
C VAL A 322 -10.98 8.70 -2.55
N LYS A 323 -11.50 9.62 -3.36
CA LYS A 323 -10.96 9.94 -4.70
C LYS A 323 -9.49 10.38 -4.62
N VAL A 324 -9.16 11.31 -3.71
CA VAL A 324 -7.78 11.78 -3.50
C VAL A 324 -6.88 10.64 -3.00
N LEU A 325 -7.38 9.79 -2.10
CA LEU A 325 -6.63 8.64 -1.60
C LEU A 325 -6.34 7.64 -2.73
N LEU A 326 -7.34 7.27 -3.53
CA LEU A 326 -7.17 6.30 -4.62
C LEU A 326 -6.11 6.77 -5.62
N GLU A 327 -6.16 8.03 -6.03
CA GLU A 327 -5.14 8.61 -6.91
C GLU A 327 -3.75 8.60 -6.27
N THR A 328 -3.66 8.97 -4.99
CA THR A 328 -2.38 9.00 -4.26
C THR A 328 -1.81 7.59 -4.07
N PHE A 329 -2.65 6.60 -3.74
CA PHE A 329 -2.24 5.21 -3.53
C PHE A 329 -1.88 4.53 -4.86
N ALA A 330 -2.55 4.88 -5.96
CA ALA A 330 -2.18 4.42 -7.29
C ALA A 330 -0.82 4.98 -7.70
N GLN A 331 -0.58 6.28 -7.46
CA GLN A 331 0.74 6.87 -7.70
C GLN A 331 1.82 6.23 -6.83
N ALA A 332 1.53 6.02 -5.54
CA ALA A 332 2.46 5.35 -4.66
C ALA A 332 2.78 3.92 -5.11
N ARG A 333 1.79 3.19 -5.60
CA ARG A 333 1.99 1.86 -6.17
C ARG A 333 2.84 1.88 -7.44
N ALA A 334 2.62 2.85 -8.32
CA ALA A 334 3.45 3.04 -9.50
C ALA A 334 4.91 3.41 -9.16
N ASP A 335 5.14 4.06 -8.01
CA ASP A 335 6.47 4.37 -7.48
C ASP A 335 7.11 3.21 -6.69
N GLY A 336 6.46 2.03 -6.63
CA GLY A 336 7.00 0.82 -6.00
C GLY A 336 6.52 0.54 -4.56
N VAL A 337 5.62 1.36 -4.02
CA VAL A 337 4.98 1.10 -2.71
C VAL A 337 3.98 -0.03 -2.86
N ASN A 338 4.08 -1.09 -2.06
CA ASN A 338 3.05 -2.14 -2.02
C ASN A 338 1.83 -1.66 -1.21
N THR A 339 1.14 -0.65 -1.73
CA THR A 339 0.03 0.01 -1.03
C THR A 339 -1.06 -0.98 -0.66
N PRO A 340 -1.71 -0.83 0.51
CA PRO A 340 -2.90 -1.62 0.81
C PRO A 340 -3.95 -1.48 -0.29
N GLN A 341 -4.67 -2.57 -0.55
CA GLN A 341 -5.89 -2.53 -1.34
C GLN A 341 -7.01 -1.83 -0.54
N ILE A 342 -8.18 -1.62 -1.15
CA ILE A 342 -9.30 -0.90 -0.58
C ILE A 342 -10.58 -1.73 -0.56
N SER A 343 -11.37 -1.54 0.50
CA SER A 343 -12.74 -2.00 0.63
C SER A 343 -13.51 -1.03 1.55
N PHE A 344 -14.78 -1.30 1.80
CA PHE A 344 -15.67 -0.40 2.53
C PHE A 344 -16.55 -1.16 3.52
N LEU A 345 -16.83 -0.51 4.65
CA LEU A 345 -17.75 -0.97 5.68
C LEU A 345 -18.93 0.00 5.75
N MET A 346 -20.09 -0.48 5.31
CA MET A 346 -21.33 0.28 5.24
C MET A 346 -22.07 0.27 6.57
N ASN A 347 -23.10 1.10 6.70
CA ASN A 347 -24.03 1.05 7.84
C ASN A 347 -24.44 -0.38 8.19
N PHE A 348 -24.31 -0.70 9.48
CA PHE A 348 -24.57 -2.02 10.06
C PHE A 348 -25.50 -1.93 11.28
N PHE A 349 -26.23 -0.82 11.41
CA PHE A 349 -27.27 -0.59 12.40
C PHE A 349 -28.66 -0.68 11.77
N GLU A 350 -29.59 -1.34 12.46
CA GLU A 350 -30.92 -1.63 11.90
C GLU A 350 -31.74 -0.41 11.50
N ALA A 351 -31.52 0.72 12.17
CA ALA A 351 -32.24 1.95 11.89
C ALA A 351 -31.84 2.63 10.56
N ASP A 352 -30.76 2.19 9.89
CA ASP A 352 -30.12 2.95 8.81
C ASP A 352 -29.96 2.18 7.48
N TRP A 353 -30.78 1.15 7.27
CA TRP A 353 -30.65 0.27 6.10
C TRP A 353 -30.86 0.96 4.74
N SER A 354 -31.66 2.02 4.68
CA SER A 354 -31.82 2.81 3.44
C SER A 354 -30.52 3.48 3.03
N SER A 355 -29.68 3.86 4.00
CA SER A 355 -28.40 4.50 3.74
C SER A 355 -27.41 3.53 3.12
N THR A 356 -27.39 2.26 3.55
CA THR A 356 -26.59 1.19 2.92
C THR A 356 -26.85 1.11 1.41
N VAL A 357 -28.11 1.12 0.97
CA VAL A 357 -28.47 1.04 -0.45
C VAL A 357 -27.98 2.27 -1.22
N ILE A 358 -28.11 3.46 -0.63
CA ILE A 358 -27.65 4.72 -1.25
C ILE A 358 -26.13 4.71 -1.42
N GLN A 359 -25.39 4.34 -0.37
CA GLN A 359 -23.93 4.26 -0.37
C GLN A 359 -23.42 3.24 -1.39
N LEU A 360 -24.00 2.03 -1.42
CA LEU A 360 -23.63 1.00 -2.40
C LEU A 360 -23.83 1.49 -3.84
N LYS A 361 -24.95 2.19 -4.12
CA LYS A 361 -25.20 2.77 -5.44
C LYS A 361 -24.20 3.86 -5.81
N GLU A 362 -23.80 4.70 -4.85
CA GLU A 362 -22.79 5.74 -5.06
C GLU A 362 -21.43 5.12 -5.37
N LEU A 363 -20.91 4.27 -4.47
CA LEU A 363 -19.59 3.63 -4.63
C LEU A 363 -19.53 2.80 -5.91
N TYR A 364 -20.59 2.06 -6.21
CA TYR A 364 -20.66 1.27 -7.43
C TYR A 364 -20.59 2.15 -8.68
N LYS A 365 -21.31 3.27 -8.72
CA LYS A 365 -21.31 4.17 -9.88
C LYS A 365 -20.01 4.98 -10.01
N GLU A 366 -19.43 5.42 -8.91
CA GLU A 366 -18.27 6.31 -8.91
C GLU A 366 -16.95 5.56 -9.13
N ILE A 367 -16.84 4.32 -8.62
CA ILE A 367 -15.56 3.58 -8.58
C ILE A 367 -15.65 2.28 -9.39
N TYR A 368 -16.55 1.39 -9.00
CA TYR A 368 -16.49 0.00 -9.42
C TYR A 368 -17.03 -0.24 -10.84
N LYS A 369 -18.19 0.30 -11.19
CA LYS A 369 -18.78 0.16 -12.53
C LYS A 369 -17.90 0.81 -13.61
N PRO A 370 -17.34 2.02 -13.39
CA PRO A 370 -16.36 2.58 -14.32
C PRO A 370 -15.10 1.72 -14.46
N GLY A 371 -14.65 1.05 -13.39
CA GLY A 371 -13.38 0.32 -13.38
C GLY A 371 -12.19 1.17 -12.95
N LYS A 372 -12.43 2.25 -12.18
CA LYS A 372 -11.38 3.16 -11.70
C LYS A 372 -10.53 2.49 -10.63
N TYR A 373 -9.20 2.56 -10.78
CA TYR A 373 -8.21 2.06 -9.81
C TYR A 373 -8.40 0.58 -9.44
N LYS A 374 -8.67 -0.26 -10.44
CA LYS A 374 -9.03 -1.68 -10.24
C LYS A 374 -7.95 -2.48 -9.51
N GLU A 375 -6.68 -2.14 -9.74
CA GLU A 375 -5.52 -2.69 -9.06
C GLU A 375 -5.54 -2.47 -7.54
N LEU A 376 -6.22 -1.41 -7.08
CA LEU A 376 -6.39 -1.12 -5.65
C LEU A 376 -7.57 -1.88 -5.03
N TRP A 377 -8.44 -2.54 -5.78
CA TRP A 377 -9.60 -3.21 -5.18
C TRP A 377 -9.20 -4.49 -4.46
N PHE A 378 -9.65 -4.67 -3.22
CA PHE A 378 -9.42 -5.92 -2.51
C PHE A 378 -10.42 -6.99 -2.95
N TYR A 379 -9.92 -8.11 -3.48
CA TYR A 379 -10.76 -9.23 -3.92
C TYR A 379 -10.84 -10.30 -2.84
N TRP A 380 -12.06 -10.67 -2.45
CA TRP A 380 -12.32 -11.78 -1.53
C TRP A 380 -13.14 -12.86 -2.22
N LYS A 381 -12.60 -14.09 -2.25
CA LYS A 381 -13.24 -15.26 -2.88
C LYS A 381 -13.72 -14.98 -4.32
N GLY A 382 -12.89 -14.28 -5.11
CA GLY A 382 -13.07 -14.06 -6.56
C GLY A 382 -13.78 -12.77 -6.98
N LYS A 383 -14.40 -12.02 -6.05
CA LYS A 383 -15.06 -10.73 -6.34
C LYS A 383 -14.59 -9.65 -5.36
N PRO A 384 -14.73 -8.35 -5.67
CA PRO A 384 -14.37 -7.29 -4.74
C PRO A 384 -15.11 -7.43 -3.40
N LEU A 385 -14.41 -7.24 -2.29
CA LEU A 385 -14.98 -7.32 -0.95
C LEU A 385 -15.84 -6.10 -0.66
N MET A 386 -16.99 -6.33 -0.01
CA MET A 386 -17.84 -5.28 0.53
C MET A 386 -18.42 -5.70 1.89
N MET A 387 -18.15 -4.95 2.96
CA MET A 387 -18.75 -5.17 4.26
C MET A 387 -20.11 -4.47 4.35
N ALA A 388 -21.13 -5.06 3.73
CA ALA A 388 -22.49 -4.53 3.67
C ALA A 388 -23.53 -5.65 3.77
N TYR A 389 -24.78 -5.29 4.12
CA TYR A 389 -25.91 -6.22 4.18
C TYR A 389 -26.56 -6.36 2.78
N PRO A 390 -26.32 -7.46 2.03
CA PRO A 390 -26.82 -7.58 0.66
C PRO A 390 -28.35 -7.75 0.59
N ASP A 391 -28.97 -8.28 1.64
CA ASP A 391 -30.42 -8.46 1.75
C ASP A 391 -31.21 -7.15 1.77
N LYS A 392 -30.53 -5.99 1.75
CA LYS A 392 -31.16 -4.67 1.62
C LYS A 392 -31.29 -4.20 0.17
N LEU A 393 -30.62 -4.85 -0.77
CA LEU A 393 -30.77 -4.59 -2.20
C LEU A 393 -31.98 -5.35 -2.77
N ASN A 394 -32.72 -4.69 -3.65
CA ASN A 394 -33.86 -5.25 -4.37
C ASN A 394 -33.39 -5.96 -5.65
N PRO A 395 -33.45 -7.30 -5.72
CA PRO A 395 -33.01 -8.04 -6.91
C PRO A 395 -33.88 -7.81 -8.15
N ASN A 396 -35.05 -7.16 -8.02
CA ASN A 396 -35.90 -6.79 -9.16
C ASN A 396 -35.56 -5.41 -9.74
N ASP A 397 -34.74 -4.61 -9.06
CA ASP A 397 -34.15 -3.40 -9.64
C ASP A 397 -32.87 -3.78 -10.39
N ALA A 398 -32.77 -3.38 -11.66
CA ALA A 398 -31.69 -3.83 -12.53
C ALA A 398 -30.29 -3.39 -12.04
N LEU A 399 -30.17 -2.19 -11.48
CA LEU A 399 -28.89 -1.70 -10.94
C LEU A 399 -28.55 -2.42 -9.63
N GLU A 400 -29.53 -2.61 -8.75
CA GLU A 400 -29.29 -3.31 -7.49
C GLU A 400 -28.98 -4.79 -7.68
N ALA A 401 -29.57 -5.45 -8.68
CA ALA A 401 -29.21 -6.80 -9.09
C ALA A 401 -27.77 -6.90 -9.61
N GLU A 402 -27.33 -5.91 -10.38
CA GLU A 402 -25.93 -5.80 -10.86
C GLU A 402 -24.97 -5.66 -9.66
N ILE A 403 -25.30 -4.80 -8.70
CA ILE A 403 -24.53 -4.60 -7.46
C ILE A 403 -24.50 -5.89 -6.61
N LEU A 404 -25.62 -6.58 -6.49
CA LEU A 404 -25.72 -7.85 -5.76
C LEU A 404 -24.78 -8.93 -6.32
N ASP A 405 -24.66 -9.02 -7.65
CA ASP A 405 -23.74 -9.97 -8.26
C ASP A 405 -22.28 -9.50 -8.23
N PHE A 406 -22.02 -8.20 -8.23
CA PHE A 406 -20.65 -7.70 -8.40
C PHE A 406 -19.72 -7.99 -7.22
N PHE A 407 -20.22 -7.97 -5.98
CA PHE A 407 -19.38 -8.06 -4.77
C PHE A 407 -19.44 -9.42 -4.06
N THR A 408 -18.38 -9.73 -3.32
CA THR A 408 -18.43 -10.68 -2.21
C THR A 408 -18.77 -9.92 -0.93
N TYR A 409 -19.89 -10.28 -0.29
CA TYR A 409 -20.37 -9.58 0.89
C TYR A 409 -19.91 -10.24 2.19
N ARG A 410 -19.52 -9.40 3.16
CA ARG A 410 -19.28 -9.76 4.56
C ARG A 410 -19.96 -8.77 5.51
N PRO A 411 -21.28 -8.89 5.78
CA PRO A 411 -22.00 -7.96 6.63
C PRO A 411 -21.34 -7.82 8.01
N ALA A 412 -21.20 -6.59 8.52
CA ALA A 412 -20.58 -6.34 9.80
C ALA A 412 -21.53 -6.65 10.99
N GLN A 413 -21.03 -7.29 12.04
CA GLN A 413 -21.71 -7.53 13.30
C GLN A 413 -21.47 -6.35 14.27
N PRO A 414 -22.48 -5.49 14.57
CA PRO A 414 -22.30 -4.30 15.41
C PRO A 414 -21.84 -4.56 16.84
N SER A 415 -22.10 -5.75 17.38
CA SER A 415 -21.88 -6.02 18.79
C SER A 415 -20.44 -6.35 19.13
N TYR A 416 -19.99 -5.86 20.28
CA TYR A 416 -18.70 -6.19 20.87
C TYR A 416 -18.63 -7.63 21.42
N THR A 417 -19.79 -8.20 21.78
CA THR A 417 -19.90 -9.44 22.57
C THR A 417 -20.73 -10.52 21.87
N VAL A 418 -21.44 -10.18 20.80
CA VAL A 418 -22.24 -11.14 20.02
C VAL A 418 -21.47 -11.49 18.76
N GLY A 419 -21.22 -12.78 18.55
CA GLY A 419 -20.56 -13.28 17.35
C GLY A 419 -21.49 -13.34 16.14
N GLN A 420 -21.18 -14.26 15.24
CA GLN A 420 -21.93 -14.48 14.00
C GLN A 420 -23.38 -14.93 14.26
N THR A 421 -24.36 -14.19 13.73
CA THR A 421 -25.80 -14.51 13.79
C THR A 421 -26.41 -14.85 12.43
N ARG A 422 -25.61 -14.72 11.35
CA ARG A 422 -26.00 -15.05 9.98
C ARG A 422 -24.82 -15.63 9.18
N PRO A 423 -25.04 -16.31 8.04
CA PRO A 423 -23.95 -16.73 7.18
C PRO A 423 -23.11 -15.55 6.70
N ASN A 424 -21.81 -15.78 6.47
CA ASN A 424 -20.88 -14.84 5.87
C ASN A 424 -20.76 -13.50 6.61
N GLN A 425 -20.98 -13.46 7.93
CA GLN A 425 -20.86 -12.24 8.73
C GLN A 425 -19.45 -12.08 9.30
N TRP A 426 -18.94 -10.86 9.36
CA TRP A 426 -17.68 -10.50 10.04
C TRP A 426 -17.92 -9.51 11.17
N GLY A 427 -16.99 -9.38 12.10
CA GLY A 427 -17.01 -8.35 13.14
C GLY A 427 -16.32 -7.08 12.69
N TRP A 428 -16.68 -5.94 13.31
CA TRP A 428 -15.93 -4.69 13.17
C TRP A 428 -15.03 -4.40 14.39
N CYS A 429 -15.50 -4.73 15.60
CA CYS A 429 -14.78 -4.57 16.87
C CYS A 429 -15.32 -5.58 17.91
N SER A 430 -14.46 -6.15 18.76
CA SER A 430 -14.87 -7.12 19.79
C SER A 430 -14.04 -6.99 21.07
N VAL A 431 -14.68 -7.22 22.23
CA VAL A 431 -13.96 -7.31 23.51
C VAL A 431 -13.34 -8.69 23.71
N TYR A 432 -12.30 -8.77 24.53
CA TYR A 432 -11.64 -10.05 24.80
C TYR A 432 -12.53 -11.00 25.64
N PRO A 433 -12.54 -12.32 25.35
CA PRO A 433 -11.95 -12.93 24.16
C PRO A 433 -12.81 -12.60 22.93
N GLN A 434 -12.15 -12.24 21.82
CA GLN A 434 -12.87 -11.80 20.63
C GLN A 434 -13.75 -12.90 20.04
N GLN A 435 -14.82 -12.47 19.39
CA GLN A 435 -15.67 -13.38 18.63
C GLN A 435 -14.93 -13.90 17.40
N VAL A 436 -15.01 -15.21 17.14
CA VAL A 436 -14.43 -15.86 15.96
C VAL A 436 -15.52 -16.02 14.91
N TYR A 437 -15.35 -15.36 13.77
CA TYR A 437 -16.27 -15.42 12.62
C TYR A 437 -15.80 -16.51 11.68
N LYS A 438 -16.74 -17.36 11.24
CA LYS A 438 -16.43 -18.63 10.56
C LYS A 438 -16.91 -18.62 9.12
N ASP A 439 -16.13 -19.27 8.26
CA ASP A 439 -16.52 -19.57 6.89
C ASP A 439 -17.66 -20.61 6.87
N GLU A 440 -18.13 -20.93 5.66
CA GLU A 440 -19.20 -21.91 5.43
C GLU A 440 -18.81 -23.34 5.86
N ASN A 441 -17.52 -23.63 6.01
CA ASN A 441 -16.98 -24.92 6.47
C ASN A 441 -16.77 -24.95 8.00
N GLY A 442 -16.97 -23.84 8.69
CA GLY A 442 -16.75 -23.70 10.13
C GLY A 442 -15.31 -23.37 10.53
N ASN A 443 -14.42 -23.08 9.58
CA ASN A 443 -13.06 -22.62 9.83
C ASN A 443 -13.05 -21.14 10.27
N PRO A 444 -12.12 -20.71 11.14
CA PRO A 444 -11.94 -19.30 11.47
C PRO A 444 -11.61 -18.47 10.21
N GLU A 445 -12.57 -17.70 9.72
CA GLU A 445 -12.36 -16.81 8.58
C GLU A 445 -11.82 -15.46 9.06
N GLN A 446 -12.42 -14.89 10.11
CA GLN A 446 -12.08 -13.55 10.57
C GLN A 446 -12.11 -13.40 12.10
N ILE A 447 -11.19 -12.60 12.62
CA ILE A 447 -11.21 -12.08 13.99
C ILE A 447 -10.91 -10.58 14.00
N THR A 448 -11.51 -9.85 14.94
CA THR A 448 -11.18 -8.44 15.15
C THR A 448 -10.09 -8.28 16.20
N VAL A 449 -9.30 -7.23 16.09
CA VAL A 449 -8.32 -6.81 17.09
C VAL A 449 -8.48 -5.31 17.28
N SER A 450 -8.63 -4.87 18.52
CA SER A 450 -8.79 -3.44 18.80
C SER A 450 -7.86 -2.98 19.91
N VAL A 451 -7.30 -1.78 19.74
CA VAL A 451 -6.31 -1.21 20.65
C VAL A 451 -6.95 -0.71 21.95
N ALA A 452 -8.19 -0.24 21.84
CA ALA A 452 -9.08 0.13 22.94
C ALA A 452 -10.53 -0.15 22.53
N GLN A 453 -11.44 -0.24 23.50
CA GLN A 453 -12.87 -0.45 23.28
C GLN A 453 -13.67 0.47 24.20
N ASN A 454 -14.73 1.10 23.68
CA ASN A 454 -15.68 1.91 24.45
C ASN A 454 -16.67 0.99 25.21
N HIS A 455 -16.10 0.13 26.04
CA HIS A 455 -16.78 -0.92 26.77
C HIS A 455 -16.10 -1.09 28.14
N ASN A 456 -16.83 -1.57 29.14
CA ASN A 456 -16.27 -1.91 30.46
C ASN A 456 -16.84 -3.21 31.02
N ASP A 457 -16.27 -3.67 32.12
CA ASP A 457 -16.62 -4.92 32.82
C ASP A 457 -17.87 -4.80 33.71
N LYS A 458 -18.41 -3.59 33.90
CA LYS A 458 -19.54 -3.32 34.81
C LYS A 458 -20.88 -3.17 34.10
N ARG A 459 -20.90 -2.40 33.01
CA ARG A 459 -22.12 -1.91 32.33
C ARG A 459 -22.19 -2.36 30.87
N GLY A 460 -21.07 -2.78 30.29
CA GLY A 460 -20.97 -3.01 28.86
C GLY A 460 -20.57 -1.73 28.13
N LEU A 461 -21.30 -1.40 27.07
CA LEU A 461 -21.07 -0.20 26.25
C LEU A 461 -21.07 1.08 27.11
N THR A 462 -20.03 1.91 26.96
CA THR A 462 -19.81 3.15 27.73
C THR A 462 -19.01 4.15 26.91
N ALA A 463 -19.06 5.44 27.22
CA ALA A 463 -18.19 6.43 26.57
C ALA A 463 -16.71 6.16 26.88
N MET A 464 -15.79 6.58 26.01
CA MET A 464 -14.33 6.47 26.22
C MET A 464 -13.84 7.30 27.41
N ASN A 465 -14.58 8.32 27.84
CA ASN A 465 -14.35 9.04 29.10
C ASN A 465 -15.18 8.51 30.28
N GLY A 466 -15.76 7.32 30.15
CA GLY A 466 -16.49 6.65 31.20
C GLY A 466 -15.58 5.99 32.24
N GLU A 467 -16.19 5.36 33.24
CA GLU A 467 -15.45 4.60 34.24
C GLU A 467 -15.00 3.24 33.69
N ARG A 468 -13.79 2.82 34.07
CA ARG A 468 -13.26 1.47 33.82
C ARG A 468 -13.30 1.03 32.35
N VAL A 469 -13.15 1.97 31.43
CA VAL A 469 -13.11 1.71 29.99
C VAL A 469 -11.92 0.79 29.66
N PHE A 470 -12.12 -0.15 28.74
CA PHE A 470 -11.07 -1.00 28.19
C PHE A 470 -10.15 -0.16 27.27
N GLY A 471 -9.34 0.69 27.89
CA GLY A 471 -8.34 1.50 27.22
C GLY A 471 -7.09 0.71 26.84
N ARG A 472 -6.11 1.39 26.26
CA ARG A 472 -4.86 0.80 25.74
C ARG A 472 -4.07 -0.03 26.77
N HIS A 473 -4.16 0.37 28.03
CA HIS A 473 -3.44 -0.21 29.17
C HIS A 473 -4.33 -1.13 30.00
N TRP A 474 -5.52 -1.52 29.50
CA TRP A 474 -6.36 -2.52 30.14
C TRP A 474 -5.75 -3.92 30.03
N ILE A 475 -5.86 -4.73 31.09
CA ILE A 475 -5.46 -6.14 31.12
C ILE A 475 -6.70 -6.98 31.44
N ASN A 476 -7.28 -7.60 30.42
CA ASN A 476 -8.50 -8.37 30.59
C ASN A 476 -8.28 -9.63 31.46
N ALA A 477 -7.10 -10.26 31.39
CA ALA A 477 -6.77 -11.40 32.25
C ALA A 477 -6.77 -11.03 33.75
N LYS A 478 -6.45 -9.77 34.08
CA LYS A 478 -6.45 -9.25 35.46
C LYS A 478 -7.75 -8.53 35.83
N LYS A 479 -8.57 -8.16 34.85
CA LYS A 479 -9.71 -7.25 35.01
C LYS A 479 -9.30 -5.94 35.68
N ASP A 480 -8.13 -5.43 35.31
CA ASP A 480 -7.61 -4.18 35.85
C ASP A 480 -6.64 -3.52 34.87
N TYR A 481 -6.23 -2.30 35.18
CA TYR A 481 -5.23 -1.57 34.40
C TYR A 481 -3.80 -2.03 34.70
N ASP A 482 -2.97 -1.95 33.68
CA ASP A 482 -1.52 -2.03 33.83
C ASP A 482 -1.02 -0.83 34.65
N THR A 483 -0.26 -1.13 35.69
CA THR A 483 0.25 -0.15 36.67
C THR A 483 1.73 0.16 36.50
N ARG A 484 2.38 -0.42 35.47
CA ARG A 484 3.76 -0.08 35.12
C ARG A 484 3.88 1.41 34.78
N GLU A 485 5.07 1.96 35.01
CA GLU A 485 5.41 3.28 34.49
C GLU A 485 5.27 3.26 32.96
N ASN A 486 4.70 4.33 32.40
CA ASN A 486 4.39 4.44 30.97
C ASN A 486 3.53 3.30 30.41
N ALA A 487 2.68 2.65 31.24
CA ALA A 487 1.81 1.55 30.83
C ALA A 487 1.00 1.82 29.54
N ILE A 488 0.57 3.07 29.34
CA ILE A 488 -0.14 3.51 28.13
C ILE A 488 0.69 3.33 26.86
N LEU A 489 2.03 3.33 26.92
CA LEU A 489 2.89 3.14 25.75
C LEU A 489 3.06 1.66 25.38
N TYR A 490 2.90 0.74 26.34
CA TYR A 490 3.11 -0.70 26.13
C TYR A 490 1.94 -1.40 25.43
N GLY A 491 0.72 -0.89 25.56
CA GLY A 491 -0.45 -1.41 24.85
C GLY A 491 -0.86 -2.82 25.29
N ALA A 492 -1.01 -3.05 26.59
CA ALA A 492 -1.36 -4.37 27.13
C ALA A 492 -2.68 -4.94 26.58
N ASN A 493 -3.68 -4.09 26.34
CA ASN A 493 -4.96 -4.52 25.74
C ASN A 493 -4.77 -5.01 24.30
N PHE A 494 -3.95 -4.29 23.54
CA PHE A 494 -3.66 -4.62 22.15
C PHE A 494 -2.86 -5.92 22.05
N GLU A 495 -1.89 -6.11 22.94
CA GLU A 495 -1.12 -7.35 23.07
C GLU A 495 -2.02 -8.55 23.41
N GLU A 496 -2.91 -8.47 24.40
CA GLU A 496 -3.83 -9.57 24.73
C GLU A 496 -4.77 -9.91 23.57
N GLN A 497 -5.32 -8.91 22.90
CA GLN A 497 -6.19 -9.09 21.73
C GLN A 497 -5.44 -9.79 20.59
N PHE A 498 -4.23 -9.34 20.26
CA PHE A 498 -3.44 -9.93 19.19
C PHE A 498 -2.97 -11.34 19.51
N ASN A 499 -2.52 -11.60 20.74
CA ASN A 499 -2.08 -12.93 21.14
C ASN A 499 -3.21 -13.96 20.98
N TYR A 500 -4.45 -13.61 21.35
CA TYR A 500 -5.60 -14.47 21.11
C TYR A 500 -5.89 -14.65 19.60
N ALA A 501 -5.74 -13.60 18.79
CA ALA A 501 -5.88 -13.73 17.34
C ALA A 501 -4.82 -14.68 16.73
N LEU A 502 -3.59 -14.65 17.22
CA LEU A 502 -2.53 -15.58 16.82
C LEU A 502 -2.84 -17.03 17.24
N GLU A 503 -3.44 -17.24 18.40
CA GLU A 503 -3.90 -18.56 18.86
C GLU A 503 -5.05 -19.11 18.00
N VAL A 504 -6.00 -18.25 17.61
CA VAL A 504 -7.13 -18.62 16.74
C VAL A 504 -6.68 -18.91 15.31
N ASP A 505 -5.66 -18.20 14.84
CA ASP A 505 -5.06 -18.32 13.51
C ASP A 505 -6.06 -18.22 12.33
N PRO A 506 -6.85 -17.14 12.22
CA PRO A 506 -7.86 -16.97 11.17
C PRO A 506 -7.24 -16.79 9.77
N GLU A 507 -8.06 -16.73 8.72
CA GLU A 507 -7.61 -16.25 7.39
C GLU A 507 -7.39 -14.72 7.39
N PHE A 508 -8.21 -13.98 8.14
CA PHE A 508 -8.26 -12.52 8.14
C PHE A 508 -8.25 -11.93 9.56
N ILE A 509 -7.35 -11.00 9.84
CA ILE A 509 -7.38 -10.16 11.05
C ILE A 509 -7.85 -8.76 10.65
N PHE A 510 -8.90 -8.24 11.30
CA PHE A 510 -9.37 -6.87 11.09
C PHE A 510 -9.06 -5.98 12.29
N ILE A 511 -8.29 -4.91 12.09
CA ILE A 511 -7.75 -4.06 13.15
C ILE A 511 -8.50 -2.73 13.24
N THR A 512 -8.89 -2.33 14.45
CA THR A 512 -9.52 -1.04 14.75
C THR A 512 -8.57 -0.17 15.57
N GLY A 513 -7.98 0.90 15.02
CA GLY A 513 -7.97 1.38 13.62
C GLY A 513 -6.79 2.34 13.36
N TRP A 514 -6.69 2.92 12.16
CA TRP A 514 -5.51 3.70 11.74
C TRP A 514 -5.55 5.19 12.05
N ASN A 515 -6.60 5.92 11.66
CA ASN A 515 -6.64 7.39 11.70
C ASN A 515 -7.98 7.99 12.18
N GLU A 516 -8.62 7.39 13.19
CA GLU A 516 -9.84 7.91 13.82
C GLU A 516 -9.48 9.01 14.83
N TRP A 517 -9.02 10.17 14.33
CA TRP A 517 -8.54 11.23 15.22
C TRP A 517 -9.62 11.95 16.00
N ARG A 518 -10.84 12.04 15.45
CA ARG A 518 -11.94 12.85 16.00
C ARG A 518 -13.03 12.00 16.63
N ALA A 519 -13.69 12.54 17.65
CA ALA A 519 -14.92 11.98 18.22
C ALA A 519 -16.08 12.99 18.23
N GLY A 520 -17.29 12.44 18.26
CA GLY A 520 -18.47 13.17 18.69
C GLY A 520 -18.41 13.47 20.20
N ARG A 521 -19.03 14.58 20.60
CA ARG A 521 -19.16 15.00 22.00
C ARG A 521 -20.62 15.25 22.33
N TYR A 522 -21.14 14.60 23.36
CA TYR A 522 -22.56 14.61 23.71
C TYR A 522 -22.77 15.08 25.15
N ARG A 523 -23.92 15.72 25.41
CA ARG A 523 -24.29 16.13 26.78
C ARG A 523 -24.33 14.93 27.71
N GLU A 524 -24.95 13.85 27.26
CA GLU A 524 -24.96 12.56 27.92
C GLU A 524 -25.00 11.45 26.88
N TRP A 525 -24.23 10.39 27.08
CA TRP A 525 -24.32 9.16 26.29
C TRP A 525 -23.96 7.95 27.16
N CYS A 526 -24.76 6.88 27.09
CA CYS A 526 -24.62 5.69 27.94
C CYS A 526 -24.45 6.00 29.45
N GLY A 527 -25.14 7.04 29.94
CA GLY A 527 -25.09 7.48 31.33
C GLY A 527 -23.80 8.20 31.74
N VAL A 528 -22.93 8.56 30.79
CA VAL A 528 -21.74 9.40 31.02
C VAL A 528 -22.07 10.85 30.66
N GLN A 529 -21.82 11.79 31.56
CA GLN A 529 -21.96 13.22 31.31
C GLN A 529 -20.76 13.74 30.52
N ASN A 530 -20.99 14.69 29.60
CA ASN A 530 -19.98 15.19 28.68
C ASN A 530 -19.27 14.05 27.92
N ALA A 531 -20.05 13.17 27.32
CA ALA A 531 -19.57 11.91 26.80
C ALA A 531 -18.84 12.05 25.46
N PHE A 532 -17.74 11.31 25.34
CA PHE A 532 -17.00 11.07 24.10
C PHE A 532 -17.09 9.57 23.76
N PRO A 533 -17.99 9.15 22.86
CA PRO A 533 -18.28 7.72 22.65
C PRO A 533 -17.12 6.93 22.06
N ASP A 534 -16.35 7.52 21.14
CA ASP A 534 -15.47 6.79 20.23
C ASP A 534 -13.97 6.97 20.51
N GLN A 535 -13.56 8.20 20.78
CA GLN A 535 -12.16 8.61 20.98
C GLN A 535 -12.12 9.69 22.05
N PHE A 536 -11.12 9.69 22.92
CA PHE A 536 -11.05 10.67 24.01
C PHE A 536 -9.64 11.22 24.25
N ASN A 537 -8.67 10.39 24.59
CA ASN A 537 -7.29 10.82 24.86
C ASN A 537 -6.29 9.69 24.53
N ASP A 538 -5.01 9.87 24.87
CA ASP A 538 -3.95 8.87 24.62
C ASP A 538 -4.30 7.48 25.17
N ALA A 539 -4.93 7.38 26.34
CA ALA A 539 -5.28 6.10 26.96
C ALA A 539 -6.56 5.46 26.41
N TYR A 540 -7.50 6.28 25.95
CA TYR A 540 -8.86 5.88 25.56
C TYR A 540 -9.14 6.33 24.12
N SER A 541 -8.35 5.79 23.20
CA SER A 541 -8.44 5.99 21.76
C SER A 541 -8.08 4.69 21.04
N ARG A 542 -8.68 4.46 19.86
CA ARG A 542 -8.48 3.24 19.05
C ARG A 542 -7.41 3.40 17.97
N ASP A 543 -6.83 4.59 17.88
CA ASP A 543 -6.03 5.04 16.76
C ASP A 543 -4.57 4.56 16.81
N ILE A 544 -3.96 4.22 15.67
CA ILE A 544 -2.57 3.71 15.61
C ILE A 544 -1.64 4.68 14.85
N GLU A 545 -2.16 5.57 14.03
CA GLU A 545 -1.34 6.55 13.31
C GLU A 545 -0.46 7.34 14.30
N PRO A 546 0.83 7.56 13.99
CA PRO A 546 1.72 8.23 14.92
C PRO A 546 1.22 9.63 15.32
N SER A 547 1.39 9.95 16.60
CA SER A 547 0.97 11.24 17.17
C SER A 547 2.17 12.11 17.54
N LYS A 548 1.95 13.42 17.71
CA LYS A 548 2.93 14.32 18.33
C LYS A 548 2.94 14.24 19.87
N GLY A 549 1.97 13.54 20.46
CA GLY A 549 1.90 13.30 21.90
C GLY A 549 2.84 12.19 22.37
N ASP A 550 2.62 11.74 23.60
CA ASP A 550 3.51 10.77 24.25
C ASP A 550 3.45 9.37 23.59
N LEU A 551 2.38 9.05 22.85
CA LEU A 551 2.25 7.77 22.13
C LEU A 551 3.27 7.60 21.00
N LYS A 552 3.70 8.71 20.37
CA LYS A 552 4.64 8.71 19.24
C LYS A 552 4.30 7.63 18.20
N ASP A 553 5.23 6.74 17.89
CA ASP A 553 5.15 5.61 16.96
C ASP A 553 5.14 4.23 17.66
N HIS A 554 4.96 4.18 18.99
CA HIS A 554 5.02 2.92 19.75
C HIS A 554 3.99 1.89 19.28
N TYR A 555 2.77 2.34 18.99
CA TYR A 555 1.70 1.46 18.50
C TYR A 555 1.91 1.01 17.07
N TYR A 556 2.59 1.83 16.25
CA TYR A 556 2.97 1.47 14.89
C TYR A 556 3.96 0.29 14.88
N TYR A 557 5.01 0.34 15.69
CA TYR A 557 5.97 -0.77 15.75
C TYR A 557 5.44 -2.02 16.47
N GLN A 558 4.51 -1.84 17.42
CA GLN A 558 3.76 -2.96 17.99
C GLN A 558 2.89 -3.65 16.91
N LEU A 559 2.18 -2.87 16.09
CA LEU A 559 1.41 -3.37 14.94
C LEU A 559 2.30 -4.16 13.97
N VAL A 560 3.41 -3.56 13.50
CA VAL A 560 4.38 -4.19 12.59
C VAL A 560 4.82 -5.54 13.15
N SER A 561 5.22 -5.59 14.42
CA SER A 561 5.71 -6.82 15.05
C SER A 561 4.64 -7.92 15.09
N PHE A 562 3.39 -7.59 15.41
CA PHE A 562 2.29 -8.57 15.41
C PHE A 562 1.89 -9.04 14.02
N ILE A 563 1.86 -8.14 13.03
CA ILE A 563 1.59 -8.54 11.64
C ILE A 563 2.65 -9.53 11.16
N ARG A 564 3.94 -9.28 11.45
CA ARG A 564 5.02 -10.21 11.12
C ARG A 564 4.87 -11.57 11.82
N LYS A 565 4.45 -11.59 13.09
CA LYS A 565 4.14 -12.86 13.80
C LYS A 565 2.99 -13.62 13.15
N TYR A 566 1.99 -12.90 12.64
CA TYR A 566 0.83 -13.50 12.01
C TYR A 566 1.12 -13.99 10.59
N LYS A 567 1.84 -13.21 9.78
CA LYS A 567 2.06 -13.46 8.36
C LYS A 567 3.40 -14.12 8.04
N GLY A 568 4.35 -14.18 8.96
CA GLY A 568 5.75 -14.48 8.64
C GLY A 568 6.42 -13.31 7.90
N VAL A 569 7.68 -13.49 7.49
CA VAL A 569 8.45 -12.49 6.72
C VAL A 569 9.31 -13.15 5.66
N GLU A 570 9.72 -12.40 4.66
CA GLU A 570 10.73 -12.82 3.71
C GLU A 570 12.08 -13.05 4.37
N LYS A 571 12.82 -14.06 3.88
CA LYS A 571 14.21 -14.30 4.28
C LYS A 571 15.07 -13.14 3.75
N PRO A 572 15.84 -12.43 4.60
CA PRO A 572 16.75 -11.40 4.14
C PRO A 572 17.75 -11.93 3.10
N GLU A 573 17.95 -11.19 2.02
CA GLU A 573 18.89 -11.58 0.97
C GLU A 573 20.32 -11.65 1.52
N SER A 574 21.05 -12.70 1.16
CA SER A 574 22.43 -12.88 1.60
C SER A 574 23.36 -11.89 0.89
N ALA A 575 24.32 -11.35 1.64
CA ALA A 575 25.35 -10.51 1.06
C ALA A 575 26.19 -11.26 0.02
N SER A 576 26.60 -10.56 -1.04
CA SER A 576 27.63 -11.04 -1.94
C SER A 576 28.96 -11.20 -1.18
N ALA A 577 29.92 -11.90 -1.80
CA ALA A 577 31.29 -11.93 -1.26
C ALA A 577 31.84 -10.51 -1.07
N GLY A 578 32.63 -10.32 -0.01
CA GLY A 578 33.28 -9.03 0.26
C GLY A 578 34.11 -8.56 -0.94
N LYS A 579 34.01 -7.27 -1.26
CA LYS A 579 34.61 -6.65 -2.44
C LYS A 579 35.24 -5.32 -2.04
N THR A 580 36.53 -5.14 -2.38
CA THR A 580 37.18 -3.82 -2.28
C THR A 580 36.61 -2.90 -3.36
N ILE A 581 36.12 -1.74 -2.94
CA ILE A 581 35.63 -0.69 -3.84
C ILE A 581 36.66 0.44 -3.90
N ASP A 582 37.06 0.82 -5.12
CA ASP A 582 37.69 2.11 -5.36
C ASP A 582 36.59 3.15 -5.62
N ILE A 583 36.24 3.92 -4.59
CA ILE A 583 35.15 4.91 -4.66
C ILE A 583 35.43 6.03 -5.67
N TYR A 584 36.68 6.22 -6.08
CA TYR A 584 37.09 7.22 -7.06
C TYR A 584 37.09 6.69 -8.50
N SER A 585 37.02 5.37 -8.72
CA SER A 585 37.02 4.74 -10.05
C SER A 585 35.83 5.15 -10.93
N ASP A 586 36.08 5.49 -12.19
CA ASP A 586 35.01 5.79 -13.16
C ASP A 586 34.17 4.56 -13.55
N GLN A 587 34.62 3.35 -13.22
CA GLN A 587 33.86 2.12 -13.45
C GLN A 587 32.84 1.88 -12.33
N ASP A 588 31.65 1.41 -12.68
CA ASP A 588 30.66 0.99 -11.68
C ASP A 588 31.09 -0.35 -11.04
N MET A 589 31.73 -0.27 -9.88
CA MET A 589 32.17 -1.43 -9.11
C MET A 589 31.05 -2.05 -8.26
N TRP A 590 29.82 -1.50 -8.29
CA TRP A 590 28.72 -1.92 -7.43
C TRP A 590 27.73 -2.88 -8.09
N GLU A 591 27.81 -3.11 -9.40
CA GLU A 591 26.83 -3.87 -10.19
C GLU A 591 26.46 -5.22 -9.55
N ASP A 592 27.46 -6.02 -9.16
CA ASP A 592 27.35 -7.37 -8.58
C ASP A 592 27.24 -7.41 -7.04
N VAL A 593 27.26 -6.25 -6.37
CA VAL A 593 27.15 -6.17 -4.91
C VAL A 593 25.70 -6.39 -4.47
N LYS A 594 25.52 -7.27 -3.48
CA LYS A 594 24.24 -7.64 -2.88
C LYS A 594 24.26 -7.54 -1.34
N PRO A 595 23.10 -7.32 -0.70
CA PRO A 595 21.80 -7.05 -1.33
C PRO A 595 21.72 -5.61 -1.87
N TYR A 596 20.72 -5.34 -2.72
CA TYR A 596 20.31 -3.98 -3.02
C TYR A 596 19.21 -3.58 -2.03
N PHE A 597 19.49 -2.57 -1.21
CA PHE A 597 18.56 -2.05 -0.22
C PHE A 597 17.67 -0.99 -0.87
N ALA A 598 16.53 -1.40 -1.41
CA ALA A 598 15.63 -0.50 -2.12
C ALA A 598 14.89 0.47 -1.20
N ALA A 599 14.58 1.65 -1.73
CA ALA A 599 13.77 2.69 -1.10
C ALA A 599 12.67 3.17 -2.07
N TYR A 600 11.59 3.73 -1.51
CA TYR A 600 10.49 4.27 -2.31
C TYR A 600 10.88 5.60 -2.92
N GLY A 601 10.93 5.69 -4.25
CA GLY A 601 11.11 6.96 -4.94
C GLY A 601 9.82 7.78 -5.03
N GLY A 602 9.95 9.04 -5.48
CA GLY A 602 8.82 9.93 -5.77
C GLY A 602 8.11 10.49 -4.54
N ASN A 603 8.70 10.40 -3.35
CA ASN A 603 8.08 10.80 -2.08
C ASN A 603 8.63 12.13 -1.51
N THR A 604 9.51 12.81 -2.25
CA THR A 604 10.12 14.10 -1.88
C THR A 604 9.33 15.34 -2.36
N PHE A 605 8.14 15.15 -2.94
CA PHE A 605 7.32 16.29 -3.38
C PHE A 605 6.88 17.18 -2.19
N HIS A 606 6.77 18.48 -2.46
CA HIS A 606 6.46 19.46 -1.42
C HIS A 606 4.99 19.40 -0.99
N ARG A 607 4.76 19.71 0.29
CA ARG A 607 3.43 19.90 0.88
C ARG A 607 3.05 21.38 0.85
N ASN A 608 1.85 21.68 0.39
CA ASN A 608 1.16 22.94 0.67
C ASN A 608 -0.34 22.67 0.66
N SER A 609 -0.90 22.40 1.84
CA SER A 609 -2.30 21.99 1.98
C SER A 609 -2.96 22.65 3.18
N PRO A 610 -4.22 23.11 3.06
CA PRO A 610 -4.98 23.54 4.23
C PRO A 610 -5.23 22.36 5.17
N GLY A 611 -5.18 22.63 6.47
CA GLY A 611 -5.65 21.70 7.50
C GLY A 611 -7.12 21.93 7.82
N TYR A 612 -7.52 21.51 9.02
CA TYR A 612 -8.72 22.00 9.67
C TYR A 612 -8.64 23.53 9.87
N VAL A 613 -9.78 24.18 10.17
CA VAL A 613 -9.86 25.64 10.32
C VAL A 613 -8.78 26.15 11.28
N GLY A 614 -7.99 27.11 10.79
CA GLY A 614 -6.87 27.71 11.53
C GLY A 614 -5.48 27.17 11.12
N TYR A 615 -5.42 26.10 10.32
CA TYR A 615 -4.15 25.47 9.94
C TYR A 615 -3.90 25.49 8.44
N ASN A 616 -2.65 25.73 8.06
CA ASN A 616 -2.14 25.52 6.70
C ASN A 616 -0.74 24.94 6.79
N TYR A 617 -0.53 23.76 6.24
CA TYR A 617 0.74 23.05 6.33
C TYR A 617 1.57 23.29 5.08
N LYS A 618 2.83 23.69 5.28
CA LYS A 618 3.84 23.82 4.22
C LYS A 618 5.07 23.02 4.61
N ASN A 619 5.55 22.19 3.69
CA ASN A 619 6.82 21.48 3.84
C ASN A 619 7.51 21.44 2.48
N THR A 620 8.69 22.06 2.39
CA THR A 620 9.52 22.11 1.18
C THR A 620 10.90 21.51 1.42
N THR A 621 10.99 20.58 2.37
CA THR A 621 12.26 19.97 2.80
C THR A 621 12.63 18.75 1.95
N GLY A 622 11.67 18.13 1.25
CA GLY A 622 11.95 16.99 0.38
C GLY A 622 12.96 17.34 -0.71
N ARG A 623 14.09 16.63 -0.73
CA ARG A 623 15.16 16.69 -1.74
C ARG A 623 15.99 15.41 -1.66
N ASN A 624 16.86 15.16 -2.64
CA ASN A 624 17.68 13.94 -2.70
C ASN A 624 16.83 12.66 -2.58
N ASP A 625 15.83 12.49 -3.45
CA ASP A 625 14.90 11.33 -3.51
C ASP A 625 15.67 9.99 -3.58
N ILE A 626 15.85 9.31 -2.45
CA ILE A 626 16.67 8.11 -2.29
C ILE A 626 15.93 6.92 -2.90
N THR A 627 16.60 6.21 -3.81
CA THR A 627 16.03 5.03 -4.49
C THR A 627 16.65 3.73 -4.00
N GLY A 628 17.84 3.78 -3.40
CA GLY A 628 18.40 2.61 -2.72
C GLY A 628 19.84 2.78 -2.26
N ALA A 629 20.36 1.71 -1.66
CA ALA A 629 21.71 1.64 -1.14
C ALA A 629 22.34 0.27 -1.33
N LYS A 630 23.68 0.20 -1.25
CA LYS A 630 24.46 -1.04 -1.19
C LYS A 630 25.55 -0.95 -0.13
N VAL A 631 25.90 -2.10 0.43
CA VAL A 631 26.99 -2.23 1.40
C VAL A 631 27.87 -3.42 1.03
N THR A 632 29.18 -3.24 1.14
CA THR A 632 30.16 -4.33 1.04
C THR A 632 31.35 -4.04 1.95
N PHE A 633 32.29 -4.96 2.04
CA PHE A 633 33.48 -4.81 2.88
C PHE A 633 34.69 -5.48 2.24
N ASP A 634 35.87 -5.06 2.70
CA ASP A 634 37.11 -5.79 2.50
C ASP A 634 37.80 -6.09 3.84
N LYS A 635 39.09 -6.41 3.81
CA LYS A 635 39.86 -6.72 5.01
C LYS A 635 39.78 -5.60 6.06
N ASP A 636 39.86 -4.34 5.63
CA ASP A 636 40.11 -3.20 6.52
C ASP A 636 38.93 -2.20 6.56
N ASN A 637 38.04 -2.23 5.56
CA ASN A 637 37.01 -1.21 5.36
C ASN A 637 35.61 -1.81 5.15
N VAL A 638 34.60 -1.00 5.45
CA VAL A 638 33.21 -1.15 5.00
C VAL A 638 32.94 -0.01 4.02
N TYR A 639 32.23 -0.33 2.94
CA TYR A 639 31.86 0.60 1.89
C TYR A 639 30.35 0.75 1.85
N PHE A 640 29.88 1.98 1.81
CA PHE A 640 28.47 2.33 1.66
C PHE A 640 28.29 3.09 0.35
N MET A 641 27.23 2.77 -0.38
CA MET A 641 26.75 3.55 -1.50
C MET A 641 25.26 3.83 -1.31
N VAL A 642 24.85 5.07 -1.57
CA VAL A 642 23.45 5.47 -1.69
C VAL A 642 23.25 6.17 -3.02
N GLU A 643 22.11 5.90 -3.64
CA GLU A 643 21.71 6.51 -4.90
C GLU A 643 20.35 7.21 -4.77
N THR A 644 20.27 8.34 -5.45
CA THR A 644 19.05 9.15 -5.57
C THR A 644 18.52 9.11 -6.99
N LYS A 645 17.25 9.43 -7.18
CA LYS A 645 16.61 9.50 -8.49
C LYS A 645 17.21 10.58 -9.38
N GLU A 646 17.44 11.75 -8.80
CA GLU A 646 18.06 12.91 -9.45
C GLU A 646 19.50 13.07 -8.94
N ASN A 647 20.30 13.93 -9.60
CA ASN A 647 21.64 14.27 -9.12
C ASN A 647 21.61 14.84 -7.69
N LEU A 648 22.61 14.48 -6.88
CA LEU A 648 22.71 14.92 -5.51
C LEU A 648 22.87 16.44 -5.41
N THR A 649 22.18 17.03 -4.44
CA THR A 649 22.37 18.44 -4.06
C THR A 649 23.78 18.70 -3.49
N PRO A 650 24.22 19.96 -3.37
CA PRO A 650 25.56 20.28 -2.89
C PRO A 650 25.83 19.77 -1.48
N HIS A 651 27.01 19.18 -1.26
CA HIS A 651 27.43 18.65 0.04
C HIS A 651 27.58 19.70 1.16
N THR A 652 27.56 20.99 0.79
CA THR A 652 27.57 22.13 1.72
C THR A 652 26.21 22.45 2.31
N ASP A 653 25.13 21.86 1.77
CA ASP A 653 23.78 22.12 2.24
C ASP A 653 23.55 21.53 3.65
N PRO A 654 22.89 22.22 4.58
CA PRO A 654 22.68 21.70 5.93
C PRO A 654 22.02 20.31 5.95
N ALA A 655 22.45 19.44 6.88
CA ALA A 655 21.90 18.09 7.07
C ALA A 655 21.91 17.23 5.78
N TRP A 656 22.92 17.39 4.93
CA TRP A 656 23.05 16.66 3.68
C TRP A 656 23.48 15.21 3.89
N MET A 657 22.70 14.27 3.34
CA MET A 657 22.99 12.83 3.23
C MET A 657 23.72 12.24 4.45
N ARG A 658 23.02 12.22 5.60
CA ARG A 658 23.49 11.63 6.86
C ARG A 658 23.33 10.12 6.82
N LEU A 659 24.40 9.40 7.16
CA LEU A 659 24.40 7.94 7.31
C LEU A 659 24.47 7.59 8.79
N PHE A 660 23.44 6.96 9.33
CA PHE A 660 23.40 6.45 10.70
C PHE A 660 23.71 4.94 10.70
N ILE A 661 24.56 4.51 11.63
CA ILE A 661 25.09 3.14 11.68
C ILE A 661 24.98 2.60 13.11
N ASP A 662 24.39 1.41 13.20
CA ASP A 662 24.27 0.54 14.37
C ASP A 662 25.08 -0.74 14.08
N VAL A 663 26.03 -1.07 14.95
CA VAL A 663 26.85 -2.28 14.82
C VAL A 663 26.40 -3.30 15.86
N GLU A 664 25.83 -4.42 15.40
CA GLU A 664 25.24 -5.41 16.29
C GLU A 664 26.26 -5.96 17.31
N GLY A 665 25.85 -6.04 18.58
CA GLY A 665 26.67 -6.53 19.68
C GLY A 665 27.54 -5.46 20.36
N GLN A 666 27.46 -4.20 19.92
CA GLN A 666 28.02 -3.10 20.70
C GLN A 666 27.11 -2.73 21.86
N ASN A 667 27.71 -2.59 23.04
CA ASN A 667 27.05 -2.09 24.23
C ASN A 667 27.73 -0.77 24.60
N GLY A 668 27.25 0.33 24.03
CA GLY A 668 27.79 1.67 24.23
C GLY A 668 26.69 2.72 24.19
N PRO A 669 27.02 3.99 24.46
CA PRO A 669 26.07 5.07 24.28
C PRO A 669 25.64 5.19 22.82
N ASP A 670 24.34 5.41 22.61
CA ASP A 670 23.73 5.54 21.30
C ASP A 670 22.74 6.71 21.25
N TRP A 671 22.37 7.11 20.03
CA TRP A 671 21.13 7.87 19.79
C TRP A 671 20.16 6.95 19.07
N GLU A 672 19.05 6.59 19.72
CA GLU A 672 17.97 5.82 19.09
C GLU A 672 18.49 4.56 18.40
N THR A 673 19.38 3.83 19.09
CA THR A 673 20.14 2.64 18.66
C THR A 673 21.32 2.86 17.71
N PHE A 674 21.61 4.08 17.28
CA PHE A 674 22.76 4.35 16.41
C PHE A 674 23.99 4.77 17.22
N GLU A 675 25.06 3.98 17.14
CA GLU A 675 26.33 4.35 17.78
C GLU A 675 27.13 5.34 16.93
N TYR A 676 26.90 5.40 15.61
CA TYR A 676 27.71 6.22 14.71
C TYR A 676 26.85 7.01 13.71
N VAL A 677 27.37 8.17 13.30
CA VAL A 677 26.82 8.98 12.21
C VAL A 677 27.94 9.52 11.32
N VAL A 678 27.71 9.50 10.01
CA VAL A 678 28.53 10.21 9.02
C VAL A 678 27.74 11.41 8.48
N ASN A 679 28.43 12.51 8.23
CA ASN A 679 27.86 13.76 7.66
C ASN A 679 26.84 14.50 8.53
N ARG A 680 26.75 14.24 9.85
CA ARG A 680 25.97 15.12 10.74
C ARG A 680 26.55 16.54 10.72
N VAL A 681 27.87 16.63 10.75
CA VAL A 681 28.65 17.79 10.29
C VAL A 681 28.90 17.64 8.78
N ASN A 682 28.57 18.68 8.01
CA ASN A 682 28.78 18.69 6.56
C ASN A 682 30.22 18.33 6.16
N PRO A 683 30.39 17.49 5.12
CA PRO A 683 31.72 17.07 4.67
C PRO A 683 32.48 18.22 3.98
N GLY A 684 33.81 18.22 4.15
CA GLY A 684 34.77 19.06 3.44
C GLY A 684 35.50 18.25 2.37
N GLU A 685 36.83 18.23 2.38
CA GLU A 685 37.61 17.29 1.55
C GLU A 685 37.36 15.82 1.93
N LYS A 686 37.05 15.59 3.21
CA LYS A 686 36.64 14.30 3.77
C LYS A 686 35.31 14.41 4.50
N ALA A 687 34.62 13.29 4.62
CA ALA A 687 33.44 13.16 5.45
C ALA A 687 33.83 12.95 6.91
N VAL A 688 32.95 13.39 7.83
CA VAL A 688 33.20 13.33 9.26
C VAL A 688 32.42 12.14 9.85
N LEU A 689 33.14 11.22 10.49
CA LEU A 689 32.56 10.15 11.28
C LEU A 689 32.53 10.57 12.76
N GLU A 690 31.34 10.53 13.34
CA GLU A 690 31.11 10.80 14.75
C GLU A 690 30.53 9.57 15.46
N LYS A 691 30.86 9.42 16.74
CA LYS A 691 30.33 8.38 17.64
C LYS A 691 29.40 9.03 18.67
N SER A 692 28.31 8.36 18.99
CA SER A 692 27.38 8.83 20.02
C SER A 692 28.00 8.71 21.41
N THR A 693 27.72 9.71 22.23
CA THR A 693 28.03 9.73 23.67
C THR A 693 26.76 9.59 24.52
N GLY A 694 25.61 9.31 23.87
CA GLY A 694 24.31 9.10 24.49
C GLY A 694 23.31 10.22 24.14
N GLY A 695 22.13 9.85 23.66
CA GLY A 695 21.17 10.81 23.09
C GLY A 695 21.78 11.52 21.89
N TRP A 696 21.28 12.71 21.54
CA TRP A 696 21.82 13.50 20.40
C TRP A 696 23.13 14.22 20.73
N ASN A 697 24.12 13.50 21.24
CA ASN A 697 25.44 14.03 21.57
C ASN A 697 26.50 13.21 20.85
N TRP A 698 27.32 13.87 20.04
CA TRP A 698 28.23 13.22 19.10
C TRP A 698 29.65 13.74 19.25
N GLU A 699 30.63 12.84 19.19
CA GLU A 699 32.06 13.16 19.18
C GLU A 699 32.72 12.71 17.89
N LYS A 700 33.57 13.55 17.29
CA LYS A 700 34.33 13.17 16.09
C LYS A 700 35.34 12.08 16.43
N VAL A 701 35.26 10.94 15.74
CA VAL A 701 36.19 9.81 15.91
C VAL A 701 37.08 9.58 14.69
N GLY A 702 36.79 10.20 13.55
CA GLY A 702 37.67 10.14 12.39
C GLY A 702 37.19 10.95 11.18
N ASP A 703 38.09 11.08 10.21
CA ASP A 703 37.78 11.55 8.86
C ASP A 703 37.76 10.34 7.91
N VAL A 704 36.72 10.24 7.07
CA VAL A 704 36.51 9.13 6.14
C VAL A 704 36.44 9.61 4.70
N ASP A 705 36.94 8.79 3.79
CA ASP A 705 36.97 9.13 2.36
C ASP A 705 35.55 8.97 1.77
N TYR A 706 35.15 9.93 0.93
CA TYR A 706 33.90 9.88 0.19
C TYR A 706 34.08 10.34 -1.25
N ALA A 707 33.15 9.95 -2.12
CA ALA A 707 33.06 10.41 -3.49
C ALA A 707 31.60 10.63 -3.89
N VAL A 708 31.36 11.68 -4.67
CA VAL A 708 30.05 11.99 -5.27
C VAL A 708 30.18 11.88 -6.78
N LYS A 709 29.29 11.11 -7.40
CA LYS A 709 29.19 10.93 -8.85
C LYS A 709 27.73 11.04 -9.25
N ASP A 710 27.37 12.20 -9.79
CA ASP A 710 26.00 12.53 -10.20
C ASP A 710 24.98 12.29 -9.08
N ASN A 711 24.25 11.17 -9.13
CA ASN A 711 23.22 10.77 -8.18
C ASN A 711 23.70 9.76 -7.12
N ARG A 712 25.01 9.47 -7.04
CA ARG A 712 25.58 8.49 -6.10
C ARG A 712 26.56 9.11 -5.13
N LEU A 713 26.36 8.82 -3.84
CA LEU A 713 27.32 9.08 -2.77
C LEU A 713 27.94 7.75 -2.32
N GLN A 714 29.26 7.68 -2.29
CA GLN A 714 30.03 6.54 -1.84
C GLN A 714 30.91 6.92 -0.65
N ILE A 715 30.92 6.10 0.40
CA ILE A 715 31.69 6.34 1.63
C ILE A 715 32.52 5.10 1.97
N LYS A 716 33.80 5.30 2.26
CA LYS A 716 34.74 4.26 2.71
C LYS A 716 35.06 4.47 4.19
N VAL A 717 34.59 3.55 5.04
CA VAL A 717 34.74 3.64 6.50
C VAL A 717 35.68 2.53 6.99
N PRO A 718 36.80 2.86 7.66
CA PRO A 718 37.66 1.88 8.31
C PRO A 718 36.90 1.08 9.39
N LYS A 719 36.98 -0.26 9.34
CA LYS A 719 36.35 -1.16 10.32
C LYS A 719 36.78 -0.86 11.75
N SER A 720 38.04 -0.46 11.94
CA SER A 720 38.60 -0.12 13.24
C SER A 720 37.90 1.08 13.90
N LEU A 721 37.41 2.04 13.12
CA LEU A 721 36.66 3.19 13.65
C LEU A 721 35.25 2.81 14.08
N LEU A 722 34.65 1.83 13.39
CA LEU A 722 33.36 1.26 13.74
C LEU A 722 33.45 0.18 14.83
N GLY A 723 34.63 -0.10 15.38
CA GLY A 723 34.80 -1.16 16.38
C GLY A 723 34.57 -2.58 15.84
N ILE A 724 34.59 -2.77 14.52
CA ILE A 724 34.37 -4.08 13.88
C ILE A 724 35.67 -4.89 13.90
N VAL A 725 35.58 -6.13 14.38
CA VAL A 725 36.70 -7.09 14.42
C VAL A 725 36.38 -8.31 13.56
N GLY A 726 37.28 -8.64 12.64
CA GLY A 726 37.14 -9.81 11.77
C GLY A 726 36.25 -9.59 10.55
N GLU A 727 35.76 -10.69 9.99
CA GLU A 727 34.99 -10.71 8.74
C GLU A 727 33.50 -10.99 8.93
N LYS A 728 33.07 -11.41 10.13
CA LYS A 728 31.68 -11.68 10.47
C LYS A 728 31.12 -10.61 11.38
N PHE A 729 30.19 -9.82 10.87
CA PHE A 729 29.54 -8.74 11.59
C PHE A 729 28.19 -8.43 10.94
N VAL A 730 27.35 -7.70 11.67
CA VAL A 730 26.06 -7.20 11.21
C VAL A 730 26.03 -5.70 11.46
N ILE A 731 25.56 -4.95 10.45
CA ILE A 731 25.35 -3.51 10.52
C ILE A 731 23.88 -3.26 10.21
N ASN A 732 23.21 -2.53 11.10
CA ASN A 732 21.93 -1.92 10.80
C ASN A 732 22.18 -0.44 10.44
N PHE A 733 21.63 0.05 9.34
CA PHE A 733 21.92 1.42 8.91
C PHE A 733 20.72 2.11 8.26
N LYS A 734 20.81 3.44 8.16
CA LYS A 734 19.79 4.32 7.60
C LYS A 734 20.45 5.53 6.95
N TRP A 735 19.85 6.00 5.86
CA TRP A 735 20.13 7.30 5.27
C TRP A 735 19.03 8.30 5.63
N SER A 736 19.41 9.55 5.90
CA SER A 736 18.50 10.68 6.08
C SER A 736 19.10 11.92 5.45
N ASP A 737 18.33 12.57 4.58
CA ASP A 737 18.64 13.88 4.05
C ASP A 737 17.71 14.94 4.63
N ASN A 738 18.24 16.13 4.90
CA ASN A 738 17.50 17.33 5.28
C ASN A 738 16.62 17.19 6.54
N MET A 739 17.10 16.44 7.54
CA MET A 739 16.52 16.42 8.89
C MET A 739 16.47 17.85 9.47
N GLN A 740 15.32 18.27 10.02
CA GLN A 740 15.11 19.65 10.51
C GLN A 740 15.20 19.79 12.02
N ASN A 741 14.71 18.79 12.77
CA ASN A 741 14.69 18.81 14.23
C ASN A 741 15.73 17.86 14.79
N GLU A 742 16.93 18.37 15.03
CA GLU A 742 18.05 17.60 15.58
C GLU A 742 17.69 16.85 16.87
N GLY A 743 17.99 15.54 16.89
CA GLY A 743 17.76 14.67 18.04
C GLY A 743 16.34 14.13 18.20
N ASP A 744 15.37 14.63 17.42
CA ASP A 744 14.01 14.09 17.40
C ASP A 744 13.87 13.04 16.30
N ILE A 745 13.75 11.77 16.70
CA ILE A 745 13.53 10.64 15.80
C ILE A 745 12.23 10.76 15.01
N MET A 746 11.23 11.49 15.50
CA MET A 746 9.96 11.69 14.82
C MET A 746 10.11 12.57 13.57
N ASP A 747 11.23 13.30 13.44
CA ASP A 747 11.56 14.07 12.24
C ASP A 747 11.66 13.18 10.99
N PHE A 748 12.05 11.90 11.16
CA PHE A 748 12.13 10.91 10.09
C PHE A 748 10.79 10.57 9.41
N TYR A 749 9.68 11.01 9.97
CA TYR A 749 8.36 10.85 9.36
C TYR A 749 7.93 12.08 8.55
N VAL A 750 8.56 13.23 8.78
CA VAL A 750 8.03 14.54 8.35
C VAL A 750 8.93 15.23 7.35
N ASN A 751 10.24 15.22 7.55
CA ASN A 751 11.15 16.09 6.81
C ASN A 751 12.14 15.34 5.94
N GLY A 752 12.49 15.99 4.84
CA GLY A 752 13.48 15.51 3.88
C GLY A 752 13.10 14.16 3.28
N ASP A 753 14.12 13.33 3.08
CA ASP A 753 13.94 11.94 2.69
C ASP A 753 14.73 11.00 3.61
N VAL A 754 14.15 9.85 3.92
CA VAL A 754 14.69 8.89 4.89
C VAL A 754 14.49 7.48 4.37
N ALA A 755 15.60 6.75 4.25
CA ALA A 755 15.63 5.39 3.70
C ALA A 755 16.31 4.41 4.67
N PRO A 756 15.58 3.43 5.24
CA PRO A 756 14.12 3.26 5.16
C PRO A 756 13.39 4.25 6.10
N GLY A 757 12.07 4.41 5.97
CA GLY A 757 11.29 5.41 6.73
C GLY A 757 11.19 5.15 8.24
N GLY A 758 10.87 6.20 9.02
CA GLY A 758 10.63 6.09 10.46
C GLY A 758 11.83 5.56 11.25
N ARG A 759 11.63 4.63 12.19
CA ARG A 759 12.69 3.91 12.93
C ARG A 759 13.23 2.64 12.24
N PHE A 760 12.74 2.29 11.05
CA PHE A 760 13.29 1.14 10.33
C PHE A 760 14.77 1.35 9.99
N LYS A 761 15.50 0.27 9.86
CA LYS A 761 16.90 0.21 9.44
C LYS A 761 17.06 -0.93 8.43
N TYR A 762 17.92 -0.74 7.45
CA TYR A 762 18.41 -1.83 6.61
C TYR A 762 19.37 -2.68 7.43
N GLN A 763 19.35 -4.00 7.25
CA GLN A 763 20.28 -4.93 7.90
C GLN A 763 21.24 -5.53 6.87
N TYR A 764 22.53 -5.24 7.01
CA TYR A 764 23.61 -5.87 6.27
C TYR A 764 24.34 -6.87 7.15
N ALA A 765 24.40 -8.14 6.74
CA ALA A 765 25.25 -9.14 7.37
C ALA A 765 26.32 -9.60 6.40
N SER A 766 27.57 -9.60 6.84
CA SER A 766 28.72 -10.03 6.03
C SER A 766 28.80 -11.55 5.79
N TYR A 767 27.79 -12.30 6.26
CA TYR A 767 27.68 -13.74 6.20
C TYR A 767 26.20 -14.14 6.11
N GLU A 768 25.93 -15.39 5.73
CA GLU A 768 24.56 -15.93 5.74
C GLU A 768 24.05 -16.05 7.18
N LEU A 769 23.14 -15.14 7.59
CA LEU A 769 22.52 -15.09 8.92
C LEU A 769 21.67 -16.32 9.21
N TYR A 770 20.83 -16.70 8.24
CA TYR A 770 19.83 -17.75 8.39
C TYR A 770 20.17 -18.88 7.42
N LYS A 771 20.84 -19.92 7.92
CA LYS A 771 21.02 -21.14 7.12
C LYS A 771 19.68 -21.80 6.91
N GLU A 772 19.39 -22.23 5.68
CA GLU A 772 18.28 -23.15 5.47
C GLU A 772 18.46 -24.36 6.39
N SER A 773 17.46 -24.64 7.23
CA SER A 773 17.37 -25.96 7.82
C SER A 773 17.14 -26.90 6.65
N THR A 774 18.20 -27.53 6.16
CA THR A 774 18.07 -28.69 5.28
C THR A 774 17.42 -29.80 6.10
N PHE A 775 16.09 -29.77 6.17
CA PHE A 775 15.30 -30.95 6.46
C PHE A 775 15.53 -31.90 5.28
N SER A 776 16.63 -32.65 5.34
CA SER A 776 16.88 -33.65 4.33
C SER A 776 15.76 -34.68 4.45
N LEU A 777 14.95 -34.79 3.40
CA LEU A 777 13.97 -35.87 3.23
C LEU A 777 14.61 -37.25 3.50
N GLY A 778 15.93 -37.36 3.29
CA GLY A 778 16.73 -38.53 3.61
C GLY A 778 16.71 -38.93 5.10
N LYS A 779 16.67 -37.98 6.05
CA LYS A 779 16.56 -38.32 7.49
C LYS A 779 15.16 -38.82 7.85
N VAL A 780 14.11 -38.28 7.23
CA VAL A 780 12.72 -38.78 7.42
C VAL A 780 12.57 -40.17 6.81
N ILE A 781 13.11 -40.43 5.62
CA ILE A 781 13.11 -41.77 5.00
C ILE A 781 13.89 -42.78 5.86
N THR A 782 14.99 -42.36 6.50
CA THR A 782 15.77 -43.24 7.38
C THR A 782 15.04 -43.53 8.69
N ILE A 783 14.34 -42.55 9.28
CA ILE A 783 13.56 -42.72 10.51
C ILE A 783 12.29 -43.55 10.24
N VAL A 784 11.55 -43.24 9.17
CA VAL A 784 10.37 -44.02 8.76
C VAL A 784 10.77 -45.42 8.32
N GLY A 785 11.90 -45.57 7.62
CA GLY A 785 12.48 -46.87 7.25
C GLY A 785 12.89 -47.71 8.47
N ALA A 786 13.48 -47.09 9.49
CA ALA A 786 13.85 -47.77 10.74
C ALA A 786 12.61 -48.21 11.54
N VAL A 787 11.56 -47.37 11.61
CA VAL A 787 10.29 -47.72 12.28
C VAL A 787 9.55 -48.84 11.53
N LEU A 788 9.56 -48.84 10.20
CA LEU A 788 9.02 -49.93 9.38
C LEU A 788 9.81 -51.23 9.53
N PHE A 789 11.14 -51.16 9.63
CA PHE A 789 11.99 -52.35 9.86
C PHE A 789 11.76 -52.97 11.23
N VAL A 790 11.62 -52.15 12.28
CA VAL A 790 11.28 -52.64 13.63
C VAL A 790 9.87 -53.22 13.66
N GLY A 791 8.90 -52.59 12.98
CA GLY A 791 7.55 -53.13 12.83
C GLY A 791 7.50 -54.49 12.10
N LEU A 792 8.28 -54.66 11.04
CA LEU A 792 8.40 -55.91 10.28
C LEU A 792 9.13 -57.01 11.07
N ALA A 793 10.15 -56.67 11.86
CA ALA A 793 10.85 -57.62 12.74
C ALA A 793 9.93 -58.13 13.87
N VAL A 794 9.08 -57.26 14.43
CA VAL A 794 8.09 -57.64 15.46
C VAL A 794 6.99 -58.53 14.87
N LEU A 795 6.49 -58.21 13.67
CA LEU A 795 5.48 -59.03 12.97
C LEU A 795 6.00 -60.41 12.57
N SER A 796 7.24 -60.50 12.09
CA SER A 796 7.88 -61.78 11.75
C SER A 796 8.20 -62.62 13.00
N GLY A 797 8.59 -62.00 14.11
CA GLY A 797 8.72 -62.68 15.41
C GLY A 797 7.40 -63.27 15.93
N ILE A 798 6.29 -62.55 15.79
CA ILE A 798 4.95 -63.01 16.20
C ILE A 798 4.46 -64.18 15.31
N LEU A 799 4.77 -64.16 14.01
CA LEU A 799 4.41 -65.24 13.08
C LEU A 799 5.21 -66.53 13.33
N VAL A 800 6.49 -66.44 13.72
CA VAL A 800 7.31 -67.62 14.06
C VAL A 800 6.87 -68.26 15.38
N VAL A 801 6.42 -67.45 16.35
CA VAL A 801 5.89 -67.97 17.63
C VAL A 801 4.52 -68.65 17.46
N LYS A 802 3.67 -68.16 16.55
CA LYS A 802 2.37 -68.81 16.25
C LYS A 802 2.51 -70.15 15.52
N LYS A 803 3.55 -70.35 14.71
CA LYS A 803 3.80 -71.64 14.02
C LYS A 803 4.37 -72.75 14.90
N ARG A 804 4.77 -72.45 16.15
CA ARG A 804 5.18 -73.45 17.15
C ARG A 804 4.08 -73.84 18.15
N LYS A 805 2.87 -73.28 18.01
CA LYS A 805 1.67 -73.67 18.76
C LYS A 805 0.47 -73.82 17.83
N LYS A 806 0.55 -74.74 16.87
CA LYS A 806 -0.54 -75.59 16.36
C LYS A 806 -0.02 -76.50 15.26
#